data_AF-A0A0U1LTD6-F1
#
_entry.id   AF-A0A0U1LTD6-F1
#
_cell.length_a   1.000
_cell.length_b   1.000
_cell.length_c   1.000
_cell.angle_alpha   90.00
_cell.angle_beta   90.00
_cell.angle_gamma   90.00
#
_symmetry.space_group_name_H-M   'P 1'
#
loop_
_entity.id
_entity.type
_entity.pdbx_description
1 polymer ?
#
loop_
_entity_poly.entity_id
_entity_poly.type
_entity_poly.pdbx_seq_one_letter_code
_entity_poly.pdbx_strand_id
1 'polypeptide(L)'
;MSTSEHHRPASHGFRPGKLVIVGSGIRSISQFTLEAVAHIEHADKVFYCVADPGTDAFIERHNKNAVDLYNLYGDGKPRHQTYTQMAEVILQEVRKGFSVVGVFYGHPGVFVNPAHRAVSIAASEGYEATMLPGVSAEDCLYADLLIDPSRPGCQTLEATDVLLRKRPIAKDCHVIIFQVGAVGDLGFNFKGFKNTKFEILVQHLLEVYGPDHSVVHYIASQLTFAAPIRDRYAIQDLVKPEVAKRITGISTFYLPPKDLLQPDEVAAKSLGLVSRPTTTASFGPYAPDQPYGPRELAAIKALKAHKDPANYNKTRASPALYQALESLALNPKDVLKFRSSREKFIARIDGLTKPEQKALRFASTGLIRQVLKSSAKDIATKFVQDEFRNPTLATQYAQILKENRNKTDGIDKITEWLKAQGYDTTPEAIGEAYKQELSRNLDSYDGKYTTNVDGKPGPQLLLQKGTVLVDGVKIPNWSYSSSQLSWTVEDGNPSSAMLHFQLLTNDTGKPLPPGSYIGPQFYGLYWRKGSSKPTGNNTVGKVGEVPPPDPITPVKPTPISAWLDTYQTYLKSSSGTWDKAGELAITGDETNPTVTYKGKQIQKYSYQNETISWSSADGNPNNASLSFYFNKNPTQKNPAPGNQFSGKYWESGQAPPTAANLFGQIGSSSSPGTAANDAMTAAQWKTIGINLGVGILTFVLGDFTLKAINALIKWVRNPTKENRDALDQANDDAGEAEAQQEAVEAEGADLNPGGDIVDAGDVPAQAAEAAEAAEAAEVAEVAEVAEAAEAAEAAEAAEAAEVAEVAEVAEVAEVAEVAEVVDVVEVII
;
A
#
# COMPACT_ATOMS: atom_id res chain seq x y z
N MET A 1 50.90 7.85 22.98
CA MET A 1 51.01 8.18 21.54
C MET A 1 49.80 9.04 21.19
N SER A 2 50.04 10.18 20.55
CA SER A 2 49.09 11.28 20.30
C SER A 2 47.87 10.84 19.49
N THR A 3 46.66 11.11 20.00
CA THR A 3 45.40 11.10 19.24
C THR A 3 45.39 12.29 18.31
N SER A 4 45.85 12.12 17.07
CA SER A 4 45.63 13.14 16.04
C SER A 4 44.18 13.06 15.57
N GLU A 5 43.35 13.99 16.02
CA GLU A 5 42.08 14.30 15.37
C GLU A 5 42.35 14.69 13.92
N HIS A 6 42.01 13.81 12.97
CA HIS A 6 41.93 14.18 11.56
C HIS A 6 40.64 14.97 11.33
N HIS A 7 40.69 16.27 11.65
CA HIS A 7 39.72 17.24 11.15
C HIS A 7 39.76 17.23 9.61
N ARG A 8 38.66 16.84 8.97
CA ARG A 8 38.52 16.94 7.50
C ARG A 8 38.55 18.41 7.09
N PRO A 9 39.36 18.81 6.10
CA PRO A 9 39.13 20.06 5.42
C PRO A 9 37.83 19.92 4.62
N ALA A 10 36.82 20.72 4.95
CA ALA A 10 35.63 20.89 4.12
C ALA A 10 35.99 21.64 2.82
N SER A 11 36.71 20.99 1.90
CA SER A 11 36.94 21.53 0.57
C SER A 11 35.75 21.20 -0.33
N HIS A 12 35.06 22.23 -0.82
CA HIS A 12 34.02 22.11 -1.82
C HIS A 12 34.55 21.32 -3.04
N GLY A 13 33.96 20.15 -3.34
CA GLY A 13 34.21 19.41 -4.58
C GLY A 13 34.49 17.91 -4.47
N PHE A 14 34.79 17.36 -3.29
CA PHE A 14 35.00 15.91 -3.11
C PHE A 14 33.71 15.20 -2.67
N ARG A 15 33.30 14.15 -3.41
CA ARG A 15 32.26 13.23 -2.94
C ARG A 15 32.82 12.43 -1.76
N PRO A 16 32.07 12.25 -0.65
CA PRO A 16 32.48 11.34 0.41
C PRO A 16 32.47 9.90 -0.12
N GLY A 17 33.58 9.18 0.05
CA GLY A 17 33.68 7.78 -0.37
C GLY A 17 32.81 6.87 0.48
N LYS A 18 32.54 5.67 -0.04
CA LYS A 18 31.78 4.65 0.69
C LYS A 18 32.27 3.25 0.35
N LEU A 19 32.06 2.31 1.27
CA LEU A 19 32.44 0.92 1.14
C LEU A 19 31.23 0.01 1.33
N VAL A 20 31.01 -0.90 0.38
CA VAL A 20 30.07 -2.01 0.56
C VAL A 20 30.80 -3.32 0.34
N ILE A 21 30.79 -4.21 1.33
CA ILE A 21 31.33 -5.56 1.18
C ILE A 21 30.17 -6.53 0.92
N VAL A 22 30.31 -7.39 -0.09
CA VAL A 22 29.28 -8.35 -0.52
C VAL A 22 29.83 -9.75 -0.70
N GLY A 23 28.95 -10.75 -0.63
CA GLY A 23 29.26 -12.16 -0.87
C GLY A 23 28.87 -12.62 -2.27
N SER A 24 29.65 -13.51 -2.88
CA SER A 24 29.27 -14.17 -4.13
C SER A 24 28.50 -15.48 -3.95
N GLY A 25 28.37 -15.97 -2.72
CA GLY A 25 28.01 -17.37 -2.49
C GLY A 25 29.15 -18.33 -2.81
N ILE A 26 28.90 -19.64 -2.67
CA ILE A 26 29.89 -20.70 -2.89
C ILE A 26 29.78 -21.33 -4.28
N ARG A 27 28.56 -21.55 -4.75
CA ARG A 27 28.26 -22.09 -6.08
C ARG A 27 28.31 -20.97 -7.12
N SER A 28 29.01 -21.23 -8.22
CA SER A 28 29.28 -20.27 -9.30
C SER A 28 28.02 -19.52 -9.72
N ILE A 29 28.07 -18.18 -9.59
CA ILE A 29 27.10 -17.16 -10.03
C ILE A 29 25.71 -17.25 -9.36
N SER A 30 25.11 -18.43 -9.30
CA SER A 30 23.72 -18.69 -8.89
C SER A 30 23.38 -18.34 -7.44
N GLN A 31 24.38 -18.10 -6.59
CA GLN A 31 24.19 -17.79 -5.17
C GLN A 31 24.49 -16.31 -4.82
N PHE A 32 24.75 -15.45 -5.81
CA PHE A 32 24.71 -14.02 -5.55
C PHE A 32 23.31 -13.60 -5.09
N THR A 33 23.24 -12.71 -4.11
CA THR A 33 21.99 -11.99 -3.83
C THR A 33 21.77 -10.93 -4.91
N LEU A 34 20.52 -10.59 -5.20
CA LEU A 34 20.20 -9.54 -6.17
C LEU A 34 20.80 -8.19 -5.76
N GLU A 35 20.78 -7.88 -4.45
CA GLU A 35 21.38 -6.67 -3.88
C GLU A 35 22.90 -6.62 -4.12
N ALA A 36 23.61 -7.75 -3.95
CA ALA A 36 25.05 -7.81 -4.21
C ALA A 36 25.38 -7.50 -5.68
N VAL A 37 24.64 -8.07 -6.63
CA VAL A 37 24.82 -7.79 -8.07
C VAL A 37 24.56 -6.31 -8.36
N ALA A 38 23.48 -5.75 -7.82
CA ALA A 38 23.15 -4.34 -8.01
C ALA A 38 24.25 -3.41 -7.48
N HIS A 39 24.86 -3.73 -6.33
CA HIS A 39 26.00 -2.98 -5.81
C HIS A 39 27.24 -3.09 -6.71
N ILE A 40 27.56 -4.29 -7.21
CA ILE A 40 28.68 -4.50 -8.13
C ILE A 40 28.52 -3.65 -9.40
N GLU A 41 27.33 -3.64 -10.01
CA GLU A 41 27.05 -2.88 -11.24
C GLU A 41 27.15 -1.36 -11.05
N HIS A 42 26.79 -0.85 -9.87
CA HIS A 42 26.70 0.59 -9.60
C HIS A 42 27.95 1.20 -8.95
N ALA A 43 28.94 0.38 -8.57
CA ALA A 43 30.17 0.82 -7.94
C ALA A 43 31.11 1.53 -8.93
N ASP A 44 31.88 2.51 -8.42
CA ASP A 44 32.96 3.13 -9.19
C ASP A 44 34.16 2.18 -9.34
N LYS A 45 34.43 1.40 -8.28
CA LYS A 45 35.51 0.40 -8.20
C LYS A 45 35.02 -0.88 -7.54
N VAL A 46 35.43 -2.02 -8.08
CA VAL A 46 35.15 -3.33 -7.49
C VAL A 46 36.48 -4.03 -7.21
N PHE A 47 36.63 -4.58 -6.02
CA PHE A 47 37.75 -5.44 -5.65
C PHE A 47 37.20 -6.79 -5.27
N TYR A 48 37.75 -7.89 -5.78
CA TYR A 48 37.17 -9.21 -5.53
C TYR A 48 38.23 -10.26 -5.19
N CYS A 49 37.86 -11.19 -4.31
CA CYS A 49 38.66 -12.36 -3.95
C CYS A 49 37.74 -13.59 -4.05
N VAL A 50 37.63 -14.15 -5.24
CA VAL A 50 36.84 -15.36 -5.54
C VAL A 50 37.74 -16.43 -6.13
N ALA A 51 37.38 -17.71 -5.92
CA ALA A 51 38.19 -18.85 -6.38
C ALA A 51 37.65 -19.49 -7.67
N ASP A 52 36.41 -19.19 -8.08
CA ASP A 52 35.76 -19.76 -9.24
C ASP A 52 35.91 -18.85 -10.48
N PRO A 53 36.54 -19.32 -11.58
CA PRO A 53 36.74 -18.51 -12.79
C PRO A 53 35.43 -18.04 -13.46
N GLY A 54 34.33 -18.79 -13.32
CA GLY A 54 33.04 -18.36 -13.86
C GLY A 54 32.50 -17.11 -13.14
N THR A 55 32.67 -17.08 -11.82
CA THR A 55 32.31 -15.96 -10.94
C THR A 55 33.20 -14.75 -11.18
N ASP A 56 34.50 -14.96 -11.39
CA ASP A 56 35.46 -13.91 -11.79
C ASP A 56 35.02 -13.19 -13.07
N ALA A 57 34.82 -13.95 -14.16
CA ALA A 57 34.36 -13.42 -15.44
C ALA A 57 32.99 -12.72 -15.35
N PHE A 58 32.10 -13.19 -14.47
CA PHE A 58 30.83 -12.54 -14.19
C PHE A 58 31.06 -11.15 -13.56
N ILE A 59 31.89 -11.03 -12.53
CA ILE A 59 32.18 -9.75 -11.87
C ILE A 59 32.78 -8.74 -12.87
N GLU A 60 33.76 -9.14 -13.68
CA GLU A 60 34.39 -8.28 -14.69
C GLU A 60 33.42 -7.86 -15.82
N ARG A 61 32.39 -8.67 -16.09
CA ARG A 61 31.33 -8.32 -17.04
C ARG A 61 30.44 -7.23 -16.46
N HIS A 62 30.09 -7.32 -15.18
CA HIS A 62 29.18 -6.39 -14.50
C HIS A 62 29.87 -5.10 -14.03
N ASN A 63 31.20 -5.08 -13.86
CA ASN A 63 31.94 -3.84 -13.63
C ASN A 63 33.32 -3.83 -14.31
N LYS A 64 33.56 -2.85 -15.20
CA LYS A 64 34.81 -2.73 -15.97
C LYS A 64 36.01 -2.23 -15.17
N ASN A 65 35.78 -1.76 -13.94
CA ASN A 65 36.82 -1.36 -13.00
C ASN A 65 37.01 -2.37 -11.87
N ALA A 66 36.73 -3.65 -12.15
CA ALA A 66 36.97 -4.74 -11.22
C ALA A 66 38.47 -5.08 -11.15
N VAL A 67 38.95 -5.40 -9.94
CA VAL A 67 40.36 -5.74 -9.65
C VAL A 67 40.41 -7.00 -8.80
N ASP A 68 41.07 -8.03 -9.32
CA ASP A 68 41.35 -9.25 -8.57
C ASP A 68 42.31 -8.97 -7.41
N LEU A 69 41.91 -9.36 -6.20
CA LEU A 69 42.69 -9.31 -4.97
C LEU A 69 43.47 -10.60 -4.74
N TYR A 70 43.13 -11.70 -5.42
CA TYR A 70 43.77 -13.00 -5.25
C TYR A 70 45.26 -12.94 -5.63
N ASN A 71 45.63 -12.04 -6.55
CA ASN A 71 47.01 -11.71 -6.89
C ASN A 71 47.88 -11.21 -5.72
N LEU A 72 47.28 -10.80 -4.59
CA LEU A 72 48.00 -10.37 -3.39
C LEU A 72 48.45 -11.55 -2.51
N TYR A 73 48.01 -12.77 -2.80
CA TYR A 73 48.58 -13.97 -2.20
C TYR A 73 49.99 -14.26 -2.76
N GLY A 74 50.75 -15.08 -2.03
CA GLY A 74 52.06 -15.55 -2.46
C GLY A 74 52.44 -16.84 -1.74
N ASP A 75 53.19 -17.71 -2.41
CA ASP A 75 53.67 -18.96 -1.82
C ASP A 75 54.52 -18.68 -0.57
N GLY A 76 54.13 -19.24 0.57
CA GLY A 76 54.81 -19.07 1.86
C GLY A 76 54.58 -17.70 2.52
N LYS A 77 53.86 -16.78 1.87
CA LYS A 77 53.52 -15.48 2.45
C LYS A 77 52.52 -15.65 3.60
N PRO A 78 52.75 -15.03 4.78
CA PRO A 78 51.78 -15.06 5.86
C PRO A 78 50.46 -14.40 5.45
N ARG A 79 49.33 -15.09 5.65
CA ARG A 79 48.02 -14.61 5.18
C ARG A 79 47.62 -13.27 5.79
N HIS A 80 48.01 -12.98 7.03
CA HIS A 80 47.73 -11.69 7.68
C HIS A 80 48.30 -10.49 6.92
N GLN A 81 49.44 -10.65 6.24
CA GLN A 81 50.02 -9.58 5.42
C GLN A 81 49.17 -9.36 4.18
N THR A 82 48.76 -10.43 3.50
CA THR A 82 47.83 -10.35 2.36
C THR A 82 46.50 -9.71 2.77
N TYR A 83 45.92 -10.10 3.90
CA TYR A 83 44.66 -9.51 4.37
C TYR A 83 44.78 -8.01 4.68
N THR A 84 45.91 -7.60 5.26
CA THR A 84 46.20 -6.17 5.48
C THR A 84 46.28 -5.41 4.16
N GLN A 85 46.97 -5.98 3.16
CA GLN A 85 47.09 -5.37 1.84
C GLN A 85 45.76 -5.31 1.10
N MET A 86 44.95 -6.38 1.13
CA MET A 86 43.61 -6.41 0.55
C MET A 86 42.72 -5.30 1.12
N ALA A 87 42.68 -5.17 2.45
CA ALA A 87 41.92 -4.11 3.09
C ALA A 87 42.42 -2.72 2.69
N GLU A 88 43.74 -2.52 2.68
CA GLU A 88 44.34 -1.21 2.37
C GLU A 88 44.11 -0.78 0.92
N VAL A 89 44.22 -1.68 -0.07
CA VAL A 89 43.95 -1.30 -1.48
C VAL A 89 42.49 -0.92 -1.72
N ILE A 90 41.56 -1.56 -1.00
CA ILE A 90 40.14 -1.17 -1.00
C ILE A 90 39.99 0.23 -0.39
N LEU A 91 40.55 0.45 0.81
CA LEU A 91 40.43 1.71 1.56
C LEU A 91 41.06 2.89 0.84
N GLN A 92 42.13 2.69 0.09
CA GLN A 92 42.76 3.74 -0.72
C GLN A 92 41.79 4.36 -1.73
N GLU A 93 40.94 3.54 -2.37
CA GLU A 93 39.94 4.06 -3.31
C GLU A 93 38.75 4.71 -2.58
N VAL A 94 38.36 4.19 -1.41
CA VAL A 94 37.34 4.82 -0.55
C VAL A 94 37.79 6.23 -0.15
N ARG A 95 39.04 6.39 0.29
CA ARG A 95 39.62 7.69 0.69
C ARG A 95 39.69 8.70 -0.45
N LYS A 96 39.73 8.26 -1.71
CA LYS A 96 39.65 9.10 -2.91
C LYS A 96 38.22 9.58 -3.24
N GLY A 97 37.22 9.17 -2.46
CA GLY A 97 35.83 9.57 -2.67
C GLY A 97 35.02 8.63 -3.56
N PHE A 98 35.55 7.46 -3.90
CA PHE A 98 34.83 6.48 -4.72
C PHE A 98 33.82 5.67 -3.91
N SER A 99 32.75 5.24 -4.59
CA SER A 99 31.87 4.16 -4.15
C SER A 99 32.53 2.82 -4.47
N VAL A 100 33.09 2.17 -3.47
CA VAL A 100 33.87 0.93 -3.62
C VAL A 100 33.05 -0.28 -3.17
N VAL A 101 33.12 -1.36 -3.94
CA VAL A 101 32.58 -2.67 -3.55
C VAL A 101 33.69 -3.69 -3.39
N GLY A 102 33.71 -4.39 -2.26
CA GLY A 102 34.56 -5.56 -2.04
C GLY A 102 33.74 -6.85 -2.15
N VAL A 103 34.17 -7.82 -2.96
CA VAL A 103 33.48 -9.10 -3.15
C VAL A 103 34.33 -10.25 -2.62
N PHE A 104 33.78 -11.07 -1.73
CA PHE A 104 34.43 -12.29 -1.24
C PHE A 104 33.54 -13.50 -1.48
N TYR A 105 34.12 -14.66 -1.76
CA TYR A 105 33.33 -15.88 -1.93
C TYR A 105 32.61 -16.27 -0.64
N GLY A 106 31.44 -16.91 -0.78
CA GLY A 106 30.57 -17.27 0.34
C GLY A 106 29.86 -16.06 0.95
N HIS A 107 29.72 -16.07 2.28
CA HIS A 107 29.30 -14.91 3.07
C HIS A 107 30.55 -14.11 3.48
N PRO A 108 30.62 -12.79 3.22
CA PRO A 108 31.87 -12.03 3.36
C PRO A 108 32.29 -11.79 4.82
N GLY A 109 31.41 -12.05 5.78
CA GLY A 109 31.70 -12.03 7.21
C GLY A 109 32.01 -13.38 7.86
N VAL A 110 31.88 -14.50 7.15
CA VAL A 110 32.01 -15.87 7.71
C VAL A 110 33.38 -16.43 7.32
N PHE A 111 34.30 -16.50 8.30
CA PHE A 111 35.71 -16.93 8.12
C PHE A 111 36.54 -16.05 7.16
N VAL A 112 36.28 -14.74 7.08
CA VAL A 112 37.00 -13.81 6.19
C VAL A 112 37.55 -12.60 6.97
N ASN A 113 38.87 -12.53 7.13
CA ASN A 113 39.53 -11.42 7.84
C ASN A 113 39.54 -10.06 7.11
N PRO A 114 39.94 -9.96 5.81
CA PRO A 114 40.14 -8.66 5.16
C PRO A 114 38.84 -7.85 5.02
N ALA A 115 37.69 -8.51 4.88
CA ALA A 115 36.37 -7.88 4.82
C ALA A 115 36.05 -7.09 6.09
N HIS A 116 36.09 -7.77 7.26
CA HIS A 116 35.89 -7.13 8.57
C HIS A 116 36.87 -5.98 8.78
N ARG A 117 38.15 -6.20 8.47
CA ARG A 117 39.20 -5.17 8.60
C ARG A 117 38.88 -3.91 7.79
N ALA A 118 38.50 -4.06 6.51
CA ALA A 118 38.20 -2.93 5.64
C ALA A 118 36.98 -2.15 6.13
N VAL A 119 35.89 -2.84 6.51
CA VAL A 119 34.67 -2.19 7.03
C VAL A 119 34.95 -1.42 8.32
N SER A 120 35.64 -2.04 9.29
CA SER A 120 35.94 -1.37 10.56
C SER A 120 36.81 -0.12 10.39
N ILE A 121 37.83 -0.17 9.52
CA ILE A 121 38.70 0.99 9.29
C ILE A 121 37.91 2.09 8.56
N ALA A 122 37.16 1.76 7.50
CA ALA A 122 36.36 2.74 6.76
C ALA A 122 35.35 3.45 7.69
N ALA A 123 34.66 2.70 8.56
CA ALA A 123 33.74 3.25 9.55
C ALA A 123 34.47 4.17 10.55
N SER A 124 35.65 3.76 11.05
CA SER A 124 36.45 4.57 11.99
C SER A 124 36.98 5.88 11.38
N GLU A 125 37.13 5.94 10.06
CA GLU A 125 37.52 7.14 9.31
C GLU A 125 36.32 8.01 8.88
N GLY A 126 35.11 7.63 9.29
CA GLY A 126 33.88 8.37 9.03
C GLY A 126 33.35 8.22 7.60
N TYR A 127 33.60 7.07 6.95
CA TYR A 127 32.95 6.71 5.69
C TYR A 127 31.72 5.82 5.92
N GLU A 128 30.73 5.89 5.03
CA GLU A 128 29.65 4.91 5.02
C GLU A 128 30.25 3.54 4.66
N ALA A 129 30.10 2.57 5.55
CA ALA A 129 30.68 1.23 5.41
C ALA A 129 29.68 0.16 5.84
N THR A 130 29.30 -0.71 4.91
CA THR A 130 28.28 -1.75 5.14
C THR A 130 28.78 -3.11 4.66
N MET A 131 28.42 -4.17 5.37
CA MET A 131 28.58 -5.54 4.90
C MET A 131 27.20 -6.12 4.62
N LEU A 132 26.99 -6.60 3.40
CA LEU A 132 25.77 -7.29 2.99
C LEU A 132 25.94 -8.81 3.16
N PRO A 133 24.92 -9.53 3.63
CA PRO A 133 25.00 -10.98 3.79
C PRO A 133 25.06 -11.71 2.44
N GLY A 134 25.58 -12.93 2.47
CA GLY A 134 25.62 -13.86 1.33
C GLY A 134 25.48 -15.31 1.79
N VAL A 135 25.40 -16.24 0.84
CA VAL A 135 25.28 -17.68 1.16
C VAL A 135 26.65 -18.26 1.53
N SER A 136 26.81 -18.78 2.75
CA SER A 136 28.05 -19.40 3.24
C SER A 136 28.18 -20.88 2.85
N ALA A 137 29.34 -21.49 3.13
CA ALA A 137 29.51 -22.94 2.97
C ALA A 137 28.71 -23.75 4.02
N GLU A 138 28.41 -23.15 5.18
CA GLU A 138 27.55 -23.75 6.19
C GLU A 138 26.08 -23.78 5.74
N ASP A 139 25.60 -22.71 5.10
CA ASP A 139 24.26 -22.70 4.49
C ASP A 139 24.12 -23.79 3.41
N CYS A 140 25.16 -23.97 2.59
CA CYS A 140 25.21 -25.04 1.60
C CYS A 140 25.20 -26.42 2.27
N LEU A 141 25.93 -26.58 3.39
CA LEU A 141 26.00 -27.82 4.16
C LEU A 141 24.62 -28.19 4.73
N TYR A 142 23.89 -27.23 5.33
CA TYR A 142 22.54 -27.47 5.82
C TYR A 142 21.61 -27.98 4.71
N ALA A 143 21.64 -27.32 3.55
CA ALA A 143 20.84 -27.70 2.39
C ALA A 143 21.23 -29.07 1.81
N ASP A 144 22.52 -29.34 1.65
CA ASP A 144 23.02 -30.56 1.01
C ASP A 144 22.96 -31.80 1.92
N LEU A 145 23.05 -31.60 3.25
CA LEU A 145 22.93 -32.67 4.25
C LEU A 145 21.51 -32.82 4.81
N LEU A 146 20.59 -31.92 4.46
CA LEU A 146 19.21 -31.89 4.93
C LEU A 146 19.10 -31.84 6.46
N ILE A 147 19.93 -30.99 7.08
CA ILE A 147 19.91 -30.75 8.52
C ILE A 147 19.44 -29.33 8.82
N ASP A 148 18.80 -29.16 9.97
CA ASP A 148 18.31 -27.87 10.46
C ASP A 148 19.10 -27.49 11.72
N PRO A 149 19.80 -26.33 11.74
CA PRO A 149 20.60 -25.92 12.89
C PRO A 149 19.78 -25.71 14.16
N SER A 150 18.45 -25.52 14.07
CA SER A 150 17.58 -25.39 15.24
C SER A 150 17.34 -26.70 15.98
N ARG A 151 17.60 -27.85 15.34
CA ARG A 151 17.25 -29.17 15.88
C ARG A 151 18.40 -30.17 15.71
N PRO A 152 19.11 -30.55 16.79
CA PRO A 152 18.95 -30.12 18.19
C PRO A 152 19.82 -28.92 18.61
N GLY A 153 20.23 -28.07 17.66
CA GLY A 153 21.23 -27.02 17.88
C GLY A 153 22.44 -27.23 16.98
N CYS A 154 23.27 -26.20 16.83
CA CYS A 154 24.47 -26.26 16.00
C CYS A 154 25.63 -25.48 16.62
N GLN A 155 26.84 -26.04 16.52
CA GLN A 155 28.09 -25.42 16.93
C GLN A 155 29.04 -25.33 15.73
N THR A 156 29.49 -24.12 15.43
CA THR A 156 30.39 -23.84 14.30
C THR A 156 31.77 -23.41 14.80
N LEU A 157 32.82 -24.06 14.31
CA LEU A 157 34.18 -23.95 14.83
C LEU A 157 35.24 -23.83 13.73
N GLU A 158 36.42 -23.29 14.05
CA GLU A 158 37.62 -23.34 13.20
C GLU A 158 38.59 -24.42 13.72
N ALA A 159 39.11 -25.26 12.82
CA ALA A 159 39.90 -26.43 13.19
C ALA A 159 41.13 -26.13 14.07
N THR A 160 41.87 -25.06 13.77
CA THR A 160 43.06 -24.68 14.53
C THR A 160 42.68 -24.07 15.88
N ASP A 161 41.64 -23.24 15.92
CA ASP A 161 41.08 -22.63 17.13
C ASP A 161 40.63 -23.67 18.15
N VAL A 162 39.95 -24.74 17.69
CA VAL A 162 39.54 -25.87 18.53
C VAL A 162 40.71 -26.43 19.30
N LEU A 163 41.83 -26.67 18.61
CA LEU A 163 43.04 -27.24 19.22
C LEU A 163 43.76 -26.24 20.14
N LEU A 164 43.95 -25.00 19.69
CA LEU A 164 44.73 -24.00 20.44
C LEU A 164 44.02 -23.53 21.70
N ARG A 165 42.70 -23.34 21.64
CA ARG A 165 41.90 -22.84 22.77
C ARG A 165 41.15 -23.94 23.52
N LYS A 166 41.35 -25.21 23.13
CA LYS A 166 40.65 -26.39 23.69
C LYS A 166 39.14 -26.15 23.77
N ARG A 167 38.56 -25.70 22.66
CA ARG A 167 37.13 -25.35 22.60
C ARG A 167 36.30 -26.57 23.00
N PRO A 168 35.35 -26.45 23.94
CA PRO A 168 34.44 -27.55 24.25
C PRO A 168 33.64 -27.91 23.00
N ILE A 169 33.54 -29.21 22.69
CA ILE A 169 32.71 -29.70 21.58
C ILE A 169 31.40 -30.27 22.15
N ALA A 170 30.28 -29.71 21.71
CA ALA A 170 28.94 -30.13 22.13
C ALA A 170 28.52 -31.42 21.40
N LYS A 171 28.44 -32.53 22.13
CA LYS A 171 28.13 -33.87 21.57
C LYS A 171 26.64 -34.12 21.40
N ASP A 172 25.81 -33.27 21.96
CA ASP A 172 24.35 -33.30 21.93
C ASP A 172 23.75 -32.46 20.79
N CYS A 173 24.59 -31.74 20.02
CA CYS A 173 24.16 -30.94 18.87
C CYS A 173 24.98 -31.20 17.59
N HIS A 174 24.59 -30.56 16.49
CA HIS A 174 25.36 -30.59 15.24
C HIS A 174 26.69 -29.87 15.45
N VAL A 175 27.80 -30.42 14.97
CA VAL A 175 29.11 -29.75 15.03
C VAL A 175 29.69 -29.60 13.63
N ILE A 176 30.01 -28.37 13.25
CA ILE A 176 30.61 -28.02 11.96
C ILE A 176 32.00 -27.43 12.20
N ILE A 177 33.01 -28.02 11.58
CA ILE A 177 34.40 -27.58 11.72
C ILE A 177 34.93 -27.16 10.34
N PHE A 178 35.22 -25.88 10.22
CA PHE A 178 35.81 -25.27 9.03
C PHE A 178 37.34 -25.40 9.01
N GLN A 179 37.91 -25.26 7.82
CA GLN A 179 39.37 -25.20 7.58
C GLN A 179 40.16 -26.45 8.00
N VAL A 180 39.52 -27.61 8.03
CA VAL A 180 40.16 -28.91 8.38
C VAL A 180 41.27 -29.34 7.41
N GLY A 181 41.37 -28.71 6.24
CA GLY A 181 42.42 -28.93 5.25
C GLY A 181 43.72 -28.15 5.47
N ALA A 182 43.77 -27.26 6.47
CA ALA A 182 44.89 -26.36 6.70
C ALA A 182 45.23 -26.18 8.19
N VAL A 183 45.11 -27.24 8.98
CA VAL A 183 45.26 -27.21 10.44
C VAL A 183 46.63 -26.65 10.84
N GLY A 184 46.65 -25.53 11.58
CA GLY A 184 47.88 -24.90 12.06
C GLY A 184 48.81 -24.36 10.96
N ASP A 185 48.29 -24.12 9.75
CA ASP A 185 49.00 -23.47 8.65
C ASP A 185 48.64 -21.98 8.60
N LEU A 186 49.63 -21.08 8.66
CA LEU A 186 49.46 -19.62 8.64
C LEU A 186 49.79 -18.99 7.27
N GLY A 187 50.30 -19.78 6.33
CA GLY A 187 50.76 -19.34 5.01
C GLY A 187 49.74 -19.57 3.90
N PHE A 188 50.16 -19.39 2.66
CA PHE A 188 49.36 -19.72 1.48
C PHE A 188 50.23 -20.48 0.46
N ASN A 189 49.60 -21.35 -0.34
CA ASN A 189 50.26 -22.00 -1.46
C ASN A 189 49.28 -22.21 -2.61
N PHE A 190 49.63 -21.77 -3.82
CA PHE A 190 48.76 -21.92 -5.00
C PHE A 190 48.50 -23.39 -5.40
N LYS A 191 49.38 -24.32 -5.00
CA LYS A 191 49.20 -25.77 -5.23
C LYS A 191 48.37 -26.46 -4.16
N GLY A 192 47.84 -25.71 -3.20
CA GLY A 192 47.08 -26.23 -2.06
C GLY A 192 47.93 -26.54 -0.83
N PHE A 193 47.26 -26.92 0.26
CA PHE A 193 47.88 -27.15 1.56
C PHE A 193 48.37 -28.60 1.71
N LYS A 194 49.53 -28.78 2.35
CA LYS A 194 50.07 -30.11 2.66
C LYS A 194 49.37 -30.81 3.83
N ASN A 195 48.66 -30.04 4.65
CA ASN A 195 47.92 -30.48 5.83
C ASN A 195 48.69 -31.42 6.79
N THR A 196 49.99 -31.16 7.02
CA THR A 196 50.89 -32.07 7.75
C THR A 196 50.55 -32.25 9.23
N LYS A 197 49.67 -31.42 9.78
CA LYS A 197 49.24 -31.44 11.19
C LYS A 197 47.81 -31.98 11.38
N PHE A 198 47.19 -32.49 10.31
CA PHE A 198 45.81 -32.99 10.31
C PHE A 198 45.55 -34.05 11.39
N GLU A 199 46.52 -34.96 11.59
CA GLU A 199 46.39 -36.05 12.56
C GLU A 199 46.17 -35.56 14.00
N ILE A 200 46.65 -34.36 14.36
CA ILE A 200 46.39 -33.76 15.68
C ILE A 200 44.91 -33.46 15.86
N LEU A 201 44.24 -32.96 14.82
CA LEU A 201 42.78 -32.77 14.83
C LEU A 201 42.06 -34.11 14.96
N VAL A 202 42.48 -35.13 14.20
CA VAL A 202 41.86 -36.46 14.25
C VAL A 202 41.98 -37.07 15.65
N GLN A 203 43.17 -36.99 16.27
CA GLN A 203 43.40 -37.47 17.63
C GLN A 203 42.46 -36.79 18.64
N HIS A 204 42.28 -35.47 18.53
CA HIS A 204 41.33 -34.76 19.38
C HIS A 204 39.88 -35.24 19.17
N LEU A 205 39.46 -35.45 17.92
CA LEU A 205 38.13 -35.97 17.62
C LEU A 205 37.93 -37.42 18.11
N LEU A 206 38.96 -38.27 18.06
CA LEU A 206 38.94 -39.61 18.64
C LEU A 206 38.70 -39.58 20.15
N GLU A 207 39.35 -38.65 20.85
CA GLU A 207 39.19 -38.48 22.30
C GLU A 207 37.76 -38.03 22.66
N VAL A 208 37.16 -37.15 21.87
CA VAL A 208 35.83 -36.59 22.14
C VAL A 208 34.70 -37.56 21.73
N TYR A 209 34.77 -38.12 20.52
CA TYR A 209 33.67 -38.88 19.92
C TYR A 209 33.92 -40.40 19.89
N GLY A 210 35.15 -40.86 20.02
CA GLY A 210 35.52 -42.27 19.87
C GLY A 210 35.76 -42.67 18.41
N PRO A 211 36.32 -43.88 18.19
CA PRO A 211 36.83 -44.31 16.88
C PRO A 211 35.75 -44.50 15.80
N ASP A 212 34.60 -45.04 16.19
CA ASP A 212 33.53 -45.46 15.28
C ASP A 212 32.52 -44.35 14.97
N HIS A 213 32.59 -43.21 15.65
CA HIS A 213 31.65 -42.11 15.40
C HIS A 213 31.81 -41.59 13.98
N SER A 214 30.70 -41.18 13.39
CA SER A 214 30.68 -40.76 11.99
C SER A 214 31.10 -39.30 11.84
N VAL A 215 31.92 -39.03 10.85
CA VAL A 215 32.23 -37.68 10.34
C VAL A 215 31.88 -37.61 8.86
N VAL A 216 31.27 -36.50 8.44
CA VAL A 216 31.00 -36.21 7.03
C VAL A 216 32.04 -35.22 6.54
N HIS A 217 32.85 -35.65 5.56
CA HIS A 217 33.67 -34.77 4.74
C HIS A 217 32.78 -34.10 3.70
N TYR A 218 32.57 -32.80 3.88
CA TYR A 218 31.73 -31.99 3.03
C TYR A 218 32.54 -31.01 2.18
N ILE A 219 32.23 -30.96 0.89
CA ILE A 219 32.63 -29.88 -0.02
C ILE A 219 31.40 -29.51 -0.85
N ALA A 220 30.92 -28.28 -0.70
CA ALA A 220 29.87 -27.72 -1.53
C ALA A 220 30.31 -27.68 -3.00
N SER A 221 29.40 -27.99 -3.92
CA SER A 221 29.73 -27.90 -5.34
C SER A 221 29.87 -26.45 -5.79
N GLN A 222 31.03 -26.11 -6.34
CA GLN A 222 31.26 -24.82 -7.00
C GLN A 222 30.57 -24.76 -8.38
N LEU A 223 30.25 -25.91 -9.00
CA LEU A 223 29.61 -25.99 -10.30
C LEU A 223 28.13 -26.35 -10.15
N THR A 224 27.23 -25.58 -10.75
CA THR A 224 25.77 -25.76 -10.62
C THR A 224 25.26 -27.13 -11.09
N PHE A 225 26.00 -27.79 -11.99
CA PHE A 225 25.67 -29.11 -12.54
C PHE A 225 26.44 -30.28 -11.90
N ALA A 226 27.33 -30.02 -10.94
CA ALA A 226 28.06 -31.06 -10.22
C ALA A 226 27.46 -31.27 -8.81
N ALA A 227 27.56 -32.51 -8.33
CA ALA A 227 27.12 -32.86 -6.99
C ALA A 227 28.14 -32.42 -5.93
N PRO A 228 27.70 -32.07 -4.70
CA PRO A 228 28.60 -31.84 -3.57
C PRO A 228 29.25 -33.16 -3.14
N ILE A 229 30.41 -33.06 -2.48
CA ILE A 229 31.04 -34.17 -1.77
C ILE A 229 30.40 -34.27 -0.39
N ARG A 230 29.96 -35.48 -0.02
CA ARG A 230 29.30 -35.80 1.26
C ARG A 230 29.79 -37.15 1.78
N ASP A 231 31.11 -37.35 1.75
CA ASP A 231 31.71 -38.64 2.07
C ASP A 231 31.64 -38.89 3.58
N ARG A 232 31.17 -40.07 3.98
CA ARG A 232 31.03 -40.46 5.37
C ARG A 232 32.16 -41.39 5.78
N TYR A 233 32.87 -41.05 6.85
CA TYR A 233 33.95 -41.84 7.43
C TYR A 233 33.69 -42.12 8.90
N ALA A 234 34.26 -43.22 9.43
CA ALA A 234 34.53 -43.32 10.86
C ALA A 234 35.72 -42.41 11.20
N ILE A 235 35.75 -41.81 12.38
CA ILE A 235 36.85 -40.89 12.75
C ILE A 235 38.22 -41.59 12.66
N GLN A 236 38.31 -42.86 13.07
CA GLN A 236 39.56 -43.63 12.97
C GLN A 236 40.07 -43.82 11.54
N ASP A 237 39.20 -43.72 10.53
CA ASP A 237 39.59 -43.88 9.14
C ASP A 237 40.20 -42.60 8.54
N LEU A 238 40.05 -41.46 9.20
CA LEU A 238 40.59 -40.18 8.71
C LEU A 238 42.12 -40.18 8.60
N VAL A 239 42.83 -40.95 9.44
CA VAL A 239 44.30 -41.06 9.37
C VAL A 239 44.79 -41.90 8.20
N LYS A 240 43.91 -42.66 7.55
CA LYS A 240 44.30 -43.48 6.39
C LYS A 240 44.80 -42.58 5.26
N PRO A 241 45.99 -42.82 4.69
CA PRO A 241 46.60 -41.92 3.71
C PRO A 241 45.71 -41.58 2.50
N GLU A 242 44.90 -42.53 2.04
CA GLU A 242 43.95 -42.34 0.94
C GLU A 242 42.76 -41.45 1.29
N VAL A 243 42.37 -41.39 2.57
CA VAL A 243 41.31 -40.50 3.08
C VAL A 243 41.89 -39.12 3.38
N ALA A 244 42.98 -39.05 4.14
CA ALA A 244 43.64 -37.80 4.52
C ALA A 244 44.00 -36.93 3.32
N LYS A 245 44.44 -37.53 2.20
CA LYS A 245 44.76 -36.82 0.94
C LYS A 245 43.55 -36.16 0.27
N ARG A 246 42.31 -36.59 0.59
CA ARG A 246 41.08 -35.99 0.06
C ARG A 246 40.63 -34.77 0.86
N ILE A 247 41.23 -34.52 2.02
CA ILE A 247 40.91 -33.36 2.86
C ILE A 247 41.73 -32.17 2.37
N THR A 248 41.05 -31.20 1.75
CA THR A 248 41.67 -30.05 1.06
C THR A 248 41.27 -28.73 1.71
N GLY A 249 41.83 -27.61 1.25
CA GLY A 249 41.55 -26.27 1.80
C GLY A 249 40.09 -25.82 1.75
N ILE A 250 39.23 -26.50 0.98
CA ILE A 250 37.78 -26.23 0.89
C ILE A 250 36.93 -27.30 1.60
N SER A 251 37.57 -28.25 2.30
CA SER A 251 36.87 -29.25 3.10
C SER A 251 36.32 -28.64 4.39
N THR A 252 35.08 -29.03 4.71
CA THR A 252 34.41 -28.77 5.99
C THR A 252 33.99 -30.10 6.59
N PHE A 253 34.12 -30.27 7.91
CA PHE A 253 33.61 -31.46 8.61
C PHE A 253 32.28 -31.18 9.28
N TYR A 254 31.34 -32.11 9.11
CA TYR A 254 30.13 -32.18 9.91
C TYR A 254 30.17 -33.44 10.78
N LEU A 255 29.94 -33.27 12.08
CA LEU A 255 29.77 -34.35 13.04
C LEU A 255 28.32 -34.30 13.54
N PRO A 256 27.52 -35.38 13.33
CA PRO A 256 26.18 -35.46 13.88
C PRO A 256 26.22 -35.60 15.40
N PRO A 257 25.11 -35.27 16.10
CA PRO A 257 24.97 -35.50 17.53
C PRO A 257 25.28 -36.96 17.88
N LYS A 258 26.03 -37.14 18.96
CA LYS A 258 26.33 -38.44 19.59
C LYS A 258 25.39 -38.72 20.76
N ASP A 259 25.08 -37.69 21.54
CA ASP A 259 24.29 -37.78 22.77
C ASP A 259 22.86 -37.23 22.53
N LEU A 260 21.87 -37.75 23.26
CA LEU A 260 20.49 -37.27 23.24
C LEU A 260 20.17 -36.54 24.54
N LEU A 261 20.27 -35.21 24.53
CA LEU A 261 19.92 -34.41 25.70
C LEU A 261 18.40 -34.45 25.96
N GLN A 262 18.00 -34.81 27.18
CA GLN A 262 16.59 -34.88 27.57
C GLN A 262 16.08 -33.50 28.03
N PRO A 263 14.80 -33.17 27.81
CA PRO A 263 14.26 -31.90 28.29
C PRO A 263 14.25 -31.83 29.81
N ASP A 264 14.48 -30.63 30.34
CA ASP A 264 14.34 -30.34 31.75
C ASP A 264 12.86 -30.31 32.15
N GLU A 265 12.46 -31.20 33.07
CA GLU A 265 11.07 -31.32 33.52
C GLU A 265 10.57 -30.10 34.31
N VAL A 266 11.45 -29.45 35.07
CA VAL A 266 11.12 -28.25 35.84
C VAL A 266 10.87 -27.09 34.89
N ALA A 267 11.75 -26.89 33.91
CA ALA A 267 11.57 -25.86 32.88
C ALA A 267 10.30 -26.11 32.06
N ALA A 268 10.06 -27.35 31.62
CA ALA A 268 8.84 -27.69 30.89
C ALA A 268 7.58 -27.36 31.70
N LYS A 269 7.55 -27.70 33.00
CA LYS A 269 6.44 -27.38 33.89
C LYS A 269 6.24 -25.87 34.06
N SER A 270 7.32 -25.11 34.24
CA SER A 270 7.25 -23.64 34.35
C SER A 270 6.72 -22.98 33.08
N LEU A 271 6.98 -23.57 31.90
CA LEU A 271 6.45 -23.11 30.62
C LEU A 271 5.02 -23.63 30.32
N GLY A 272 4.41 -24.41 31.22
CA GLY A 272 3.10 -25.03 30.99
C GLY A 272 3.12 -26.13 29.92
N LEU A 273 4.29 -26.69 29.62
CA LEU A 273 4.50 -27.71 28.60
C LEU A 273 4.59 -29.11 29.21
N VAL A 274 4.16 -30.11 28.43
CA VAL A 274 4.37 -31.52 28.75
C VAL A 274 5.74 -31.94 28.23
N SER A 275 6.66 -32.32 29.12
CA SER A 275 7.96 -32.88 28.74
C SER A 275 7.78 -34.17 27.94
N ARG A 276 8.55 -34.31 26.85
CA ARG A 276 8.56 -35.51 25.99
C ARG A 276 10.00 -35.96 25.79
N PRO A 277 10.32 -37.25 25.91
CA PRO A 277 11.69 -37.74 25.72
C PRO A 277 12.28 -37.35 24.37
N THR A 278 13.53 -36.91 24.36
CA THR A 278 14.29 -36.69 23.13
C THR A 278 14.65 -38.04 22.53
N THR A 279 14.27 -38.26 21.28
CA THR A 279 14.60 -39.46 20.50
C THR A 279 15.31 -39.05 19.22
N THR A 280 15.86 -40.00 18.46
CA THR A 280 16.46 -39.69 17.15
C THR A 280 15.45 -39.08 16.17
N ALA A 281 14.16 -39.36 16.33
CA ALA A 281 13.08 -38.72 15.58
C ALA A 281 12.96 -37.21 15.89
N SER A 282 13.37 -36.75 17.07
CA SER A 282 13.31 -35.35 17.48
C SER A 282 14.22 -34.43 16.65
N PHE A 283 15.20 -35.00 15.95
CA PHE A 283 16.16 -34.25 15.12
C PHE A 283 15.70 -34.13 13.66
N GLY A 284 14.71 -34.92 13.25
CA GLY A 284 14.08 -34.83 11.94
C GLY A 284 12.73 -34.09 11.99
N PRO A 285 12.15 -33.80 10.82
CA PRO A 285 10.81 -33.22 10.74
C PRO A 285 9.71 -34.21 11.18
N TYR A 286 9.99 -35.51 11.17
CA TYR A 286 9.10 -36.60 11.57
C TYR A 286 9.91 -37.84 11.99
N ALA A 287 9.24 -38.80 12.63
CA ALA A 287 9.86 -40.07 12.98
C ALA A 287 10.23 -40.89 11.72
N PRO A 288 11.41 -41.55 11.70
CA PRO A 288 11.82 -42.38 10.56
C PRO A 288 10.70 -43.32 10.12
N ASP A 289 10.46 -43.38 8.81
CA ASP A 289 9.42 -44.20 8.16
C ASP A 289 7.95 -43.88 8.52
N GLN A 290 7.68 -42.80 9.27
CA GLN A 290 6.31 -42.38 9.64
C GLN A 290 6.03 -40.90 9.35
N PRO A 291 6.05 -40.47 8.07
CA PRO A 291 5.77 -39.07 7.71
C PRO A 291 4.29 -38.66 7.90
N TYR A 292 3.37 -39.61 7.98
CA TYR A 292 1.92 -39.37 8.08
C TYR A 292 1.30 -40.12 9.26
N GLY A 293 1.46 -39.57 10.47
CA GLY A 293 0.77 -40.06 11.65
C GLY A 293 -0.71 -39.67 11.68
N PRO A 294 -1.48 -40.14 12.68
CA PRO A 294 -2.90 -39.80 12.83
C PRO A 294 -3.15 -38.28 12.93
N ARG A 295 -2.24 -37.53 13.55
CA ARG A 295 -2.34 -36.08 13.69
C ARG A 295 -2.17 -35.38 12.33
N GLU A 296 -1.18 -35.77 11.56
CA GLU A 296 -0.90 -35.22 10.23
C GLU A 296 -2.03 -35.52 9.26
N LEU A 297 -2.55 -36.76 9.26
CA LEU A 297 -3.71 -37.14 8.45
C LEU A 297 -4.98 -36.35 8.81
N ALA A 298 -5.20 -36.06 10.11
CA ALA A 298 -6.30 -35.22 10.54
C ALA A 298 -6.15 -33.78 10.03
N ALA A 299 -4.94 -33.21 10.08
CA ALA A 299 -4.64 -31.89 9.53
C ALA A 299 -4.87 -31.82 8.00
N ILE A 300 -4.41 -32.84 7.26
CA ILE A 300 -4.66 -32.95 5.81
C ILE A 300 -6.16 -33.03 5.51
N LYS A 301 -6.92 -33.81 6.29
CA LYS A 301 -8.37 -33.91 6.13
C LYS A 301 -9.07 -32.56 6.34
N ALA A 302 -8.58 -31.74 7.28
CA ALA A 302 -9.14 -30.42 7.59
C ALA A 302 -9.02 -29.43 6.41
N LEU A 303 -8.07 -29.63 5.49
CA LEU A 303 -7.93 -28.78 4.30
C LEU A 303 -9.19 -28.76 3.42
N LYS A 304 -10.01 -29.82 3.42
CA LYS A 304 -11.26 -29.89 2.65
C LYS A 304 -12.29 -28.84 3.06
N ALA A 305 -12.21 -28.35 4.30
CA ALA A 305 -13.12 -27.35 4.85
C ALA A 305 -12.43 -26.00 5.13
N HIS A 306 -11.18 -25.84 4.67
CA HIS A 306 -10.40 -24.63 4.93
C HIS A 306 -11.03 -23.41 4.25
N LYS A 307 -11.09 -22.30 4.99
CA LYS A 307 -11.43 -20.97 4.51
C LYS A 307 -10.38 -20.00 5.06
N ASP A 308 -10.13 -18.91 4.32
CA ASP A 308 -9.30 -17.82 4.80
C ASP A 308 -9.82 -17.34 6.18
N PRO A 309 -8.96 -17.26 7.22
CA PRO A 309 -9.36 -16.74 8.52
C PRO A 309 -9.86 -15.29 8.43
N ALA A 310 -10.78 -14.89 9.32
CA ALA A 310 -11.37 -13.53 9.30
C ALA A 310 -10.34 -12.40 9.37
N ASN A 311 -9.21 -12.60 10.07
CA ASN A 311 -8.14 -11.61 10.22
C ASN A 311 -6.99 -11.80 9.22
N TYR A 312 -7.15 -12.67 8.21
CA TYR A 312 -6.16 -12.85 7.16
C TYR A 312 -6.33 -11.80 6.06
N ASN A 313 -5.45 -10.80 6.06
CA ASN A 313 -5.40 -9.79 5.00
C ASN A 313 -4.45 -10.22 3.88
N LYS A 314 -5.02 -10.41 2.68
CA LYS A 314 -4.26 -10.65 1.44
C LYS A 314 -3.43 -9.43 1.08
N THR A 315 -2.22 -9.67 0.58
CA THR A 315 -1.34 -8.61 0.08
C THR A 315 -1.88 -8.07 -1.24
N ARG A 316 -1.98 -6.74 -1.35
CA ARG A 316 -2.47 -5.96 -2.48
C ARG A 316 -1.61 -4.72 -2.60
N ALA A 317 -0.59 -4.78 -3.45
CA ALA A 317 0.19 -3.62 -3.81
C ALA A 317 -0.42 -2.97 -5.06
N SER A 318 -0.52 -1.65 -5.11
CA SER A 318 -0.63 -1.01 -6.42
C SER A 318 0.62 -1.33 -7.24
N PRO A 319 0.53 -1.42 -8.58
CA PRO A 319 1.70 -1.57 -9.43
C PRO A 319 2.76 -0.50 -9.16
N ALA A 320 2.33 0.74 -8.89
CA ALA A 320 3.21 1.87 -8.57
C ALA A 320 3.99 1.65 -7.27
N LEU A 321 3.31 1.25 -6.18
CA LEU A 321 3.98 0.97 -4.90
C LEU A 321 4.94 -0.22 -5.03
N TYR A 322 4.52 -1.30 -5.71
CA TYR A 322 5.38 -2.46 -5.92
C TYR A 322 6.66 -2.08 -6.67
N GLN A 323 6.54 -1.36 -7.79
CA GLN A 323 7.69 -0.89 -8.57
C GLN A 323 8.58 0.05 -7.76
N ALA A 324 8.00 0.90 -6.91
CA ALA A 324 8.77 1.76 -6.01
C ALA A 324 9.62 0.95 -5.03
N LEU A 325 9.03 -0.05 -4.37
CA LEU A 325 9.70 -0.92 -3.41
C LEU A 325 10.76 -1.80 -4.09
N GLU A 326 10.46 -2.35 -5.27
CA GLU A 326 11.40 -3.13 -6.07
C GLU A 326 12.61 -2.27 -6.50
N SER A 327 12.36 -1.05 -7.00
CA SER A 327 13.41 -0.09 -7.34
C SER A 327 14.29 0.23 -6.13
N LEU A 328 13.71 0.44 -4.95
CA LEU A 328 14.47 0.68 -3.72
C LEU A 328 15.28 -0.55 -3.28
N ALA A 329 14.83 -1.77 -3.56
CA ALA A 329 15.56 -2.99 -3.22
C ALA A 329 16.70 -3.29 -4.22
N LEU A 330 16.52 -2.96 -5.49
CA LEU A 330 17.39 -3.41 -6.59
C LEU A 330 18.23 -2.28 -7.23
N ASN A 331 18.05 -1.03 -6.82
CA ASN A 331 18.82 0.10 -7.35
C ASN A 331 19.40 0.97 -6.22
N PRO A 332 20.69 0.77 -5.87
CA PRO A 332 21.36 1.56 -4.83
C PRO A 332 21.35 3.08 -5.07
N LYS A 333 21.27 3.54 -6.34
CA LYS A 333 21.15 4.98 -6.65
C LYS A 333 19.78 5.51 -6.27
N ASP A 334 18.73 4.71 -6.41
CA ASP A 334 17.37 5.10 -6.04
C ASP A 334 17.19 5.13 -4.52
N VAL A 335 17.84 4.23 -3.78
CA VAL A 335 17.96 4.34 -2.30
C VAL A 335 18.60 5.66 -1.89
N LEU A 336 19.71 6.04 -2.55
CA LEU A 336 20.38 7.32 -2.26
C LEU A 336 19.47 8.53 -2.55
N LYS A 337 18.76 8.52 -3.70
CA LYS A 337 17.80 9.58 -4.03
C LYS A 337 16.68 9.66 -3.00
N PHE A 338 16.12 8.52 -2.61
CA PHE A 338 15.07 8.42 -1.60
C PHE A 338 15.54 8.94 -0.24
N ARG A 339 16.74 8.56 0.21
CA ARG A 339 17.35 9.09 1.45
C ARG A 339 17.63 10.59 1.37
N SER A 340 18.01 11.11 0.19
CA SER A 340 18.30 12.54 0.01
C SER A 340 17.06 13.44 0.02
N SER A 341 15.93 12.96 -0.53
CA SER A 341 14.62 13.59 -0.45
C SER A 341 13.56 12.57 -0.83
N ARG A 342 12.78 12.16 0.17
CA ARG A 342 11.68 11.19 -0.03
C ARG A 342 10.58 11.81 -0.88
N GLU A 343 10.29 13.09 -0.68
CA GLU A 343 9.26 13.83 -1.40
C GLU A 343 9.55 13.87 -2.90
N LYS A 344 10.78 14.23 -3.29
CA LYS A 344 11.19 14.27 -4.70
C LYS A 344 11.20 12.88 -5.33
N PHE A 345 11.57 11.86 -4.56
CA PHE A 345 11.52 10.48 -5.03
C PHE A 345 10.08 10.02 -5.28
N ILE A 346 9.16 10.30 -4.34
CA ILE A 346 7.76 9.89 -4.41
C ILE A 346 7.04 10.65 -5.54
N ALA A 347 7.28 11.95 -5.70
CA ALA A 347 6.65 12.78 -6.71
C ALA A 347 6.95 12.37 -8.17
N ARG A 348 7.96 11.53 -8.40
CA ARG A 348 8.31 11.01 -9.74
C ARG A 348 7.57 9.72 -10.10
N ILE A 349 6.79 9.15 -9.18
CA ILE A 349 6.16 7.84 -9.32
C ILE A 349 4.68 8.06 -9.59
N ASP A 350 4.30 7.86 -10.84
CA ASP A 350 2.90 7.95 -11.26
C ASP A 350 2.08 6.77 -10.71
N GLY A 351 0.85 7.05 -10.30
CA GLY A 351 -0.11 6.03 -9.86
C GLY A 351 -0.05 5.65 -8.37
N LEU A 352 0.80 6.29 -7.56
CA LEU A 352 0.74 6.14 -6.10
C LEU A 352 -0.49 6.83 -5.53
N THR A 353 -1.27 6.10 -4.74
CA THR A 353 -2.37 6.67 -3.95
C THR A 353 -1.85 7.53 -2.79
N LYS A 354 -2.66 8.46 -2.27
CA LYS A 354 -2.26 9.29 -1.11
C LYS A 354 -1.79 8.47 0.10
N PRO A 355 -2.46 7.37 0.51
CA PRO A 355 -1.97 6.52 1.58
C PRO A 355 -0.59 5.89 1.29
N GLU A 356 -0.33 5.48 0.05
CA GLU A 356 0.96 4.90 -0.33
C GLU A 356 2.07 5.95 -0.36
N GLN A 357 1.78 7.16 -0.86
CA GLN A 357 2.70 8.28 -0.78
C GLN A 357 3.03 8.60 0.69
N LYS A 358 2.02 8.59 1.57
CA LYS A 358 2.20 8.76 3.01
C LYS A 358 3.11 7.67 3.58
N ALA A 359 2.82 6.40 3.29
CA ALA A 359 3.60 5.27 3.78
C ALA A 359 5.07 5.33 3.34
N LEU A 360 5.35 5.67 2.08
CA LEU A 360 6.70 5.88 1.57
C LEU A 360 7.38 7.10 2.20
N ARG A 361 6.66 8.21 2.41
CA ARG A 361 7.23 9.42 3.01
C ARG A 361 7.73 9.16 4.43
N PHE A 362 6.95 8.44 5.24
CA PHE A 362 7.36 8.06 6.60
C PHE A 362 8.38 6.92 6.62
N ALA A 363 8.45 6.10 5.57
CA ALA A 363 9.31 4.91 5.50
C ALA A 363 9.09 3.94 6.68
N SER A 364 7.84 3.86 7.17
CA SER A 364 7.44 2.99 8.26
C SER A 364 7.03 1.61 7.74
N THR A 365 7.61 0.55 8.30
CA THR A 365 7.23 -0.83 8.00
C THR A 365 5.76 -1.09 8.28
N GLY A 366 5.21 -0.52 9.36
CA GLY A 366 3.80 -0.63 9.73
C GLY A 366 2.88 -0.01 8.67
N LEU A 367 3.15 1.22 8.24
CA LEU A 367 2.36 1.91 7.23
C LEU A 367 2.47 1.24 5.86
N ILE A 368 3.67 0.81 5.45
CA ILE A 368 3.86 0.06 4.21
C ILE A 368 3.08 -1.26 4.26
N ARG A 369 3.11 -1.99 5.38
CA ARG A 369 2.32 -3.20 5.56
C ARG A 369 0.82 -2.92 5.53
N GLN A 370 0.36 -1.83 6.13
CA GLN A 370 -1.05 -1.45 6.16
C GLN A 370 -1.57 -1.21 4.74
N VAL A 371 -0.88 -0.40 3.93
CA VAL A 371 -1.31 -0.14 2.55
C VAL A 371 -1.22 -1.41 1.69
N LEU A 372 -0.17 -2.21 1.87
CA LEU A 372 0.00 -3.50 1.19
C LEU A 372 -0.99 -4.57 1.64
N LYS A 373 -1.60 -4.45 2.82
CA LYS A 373 -2.55 -5.44 3.37
C LYS A 373 -3.90 -4.81 3.70
N SER A 374 -4.33 -3.89 2.83
CA SER A 374 -5.65 -3.28 2.90
C SER A 374 -6.72 -4.36 3.07
N SER A 375 -7.58 -4.19 4.08
CA SER A 375 -8.63 -5.15 4.40
C SER A 375 -9.70 -5.16 3.30
N ALA A 376 -10.54 -6.20 3.26
CA ALA A 376 -11.69 -6.21 2.36
C ALA A 376 -12.59 -4.97 2.56
N LYS A 377 -12.65 -4.47 3.80
CA LYS A 377 -13.39 -3.25 4.16
C LYS A 377 -12.77 -1.98 3.58
N ASP A 378 -11.46 -1.84 3.58
CA ASP A 378 -10.78 -0.67 2.99
C ASP A 378 -11.00 -0.63 1.47
N ILE A 379 -11.01 -1.81 0.85
CA ILE A 379 -11.24 -1.96 -0.60
C ILE A 379 -12.69 -1.73 -0.94
N ALA A 380 -13.62 -2.20 -0.10
CA ALA A 380 -15.03 -1.86 -0.20
C ALA A 380 -15.23 -0.35 -0.09
N THR A 381 -14.56 0.32 0.85
CA THR A 381 -14.61 1.78 1.01
C THR A 381 -14.12 2.49 -0.25
N LYS A 382 -12.98 2.06 -0.79
CA LYS A 382 -12.48 2.56 -2.07
C LYS A 382 -13.47 2.31 -3.22
N PHE A 383 -14.06 1.12 -3.30
CA PHE A 383 -15.07 0.80 -4.30
C PHE A 383 -16.26 1.76 -4.22
N VAL A 384 -16.82 1.98 -3.03
CA VAL A 384 -17.95 2.92 -2.82
C VAL A 384 -17.58 4.33 -3.28
N GLN A 385 -16.37 4.79 -2.93
CA GLN A 385 -15.86 6.09 -3.33
C GLN A 385 -15.66 6.21 -4.85
N ASP A 386 -15.16 5.17 -5.50
CA ASP A 386 -14.96 5.14 -6.95
C ASP A 386 -16.32 5.03 -7.67
N GLU A 387 -17.27 4.28 -7.12
CA GLU A 387 -18.64 4.12 -7.62
C GLU A 387 -19.42 5.44 -7.60
N PHE A 388 -19.33 6.22 -6.53
CA PHE A 388 -19.94 7.56 -6.44
C PHE A 388 -19.49 8.53 -7.54
N ARG A 389 -18.30 8.29 -8.10
CA ARG A 389 -17.67 9.17 -9.09
C ARG A 389 -17.75 8.60 -10.50
N ASN A 390 -18.16 7.35 -10.65
CA ASN A 390 -18.15 6.62 -11.92
C ASN A 390 -19.53 5.98 -12.20
N PRO A 391 -20.39 6.63 -12.99
CA PRO A 391 -21.73 6.12 -13.29
C PRO A 391 -21.67 4.80 -14.07
N THR A 392 -20.65 4.59 -14.91
CA THR A 392 -20.46 3.31 -15.60
C THR A 392 -20.20 2.19 -14.61
N LEU A 393 -19.35 2.42 -13.61
CA LEU A 393 -19.08 1.43 -12.56
C LEU A 393 -20.34 1.13 -11.74
N ALA A 394 -21.10 2.16 -11.37
CA ALA A 394 -22.35 2.02 -10.62
C ALA A 394 -23.42 1.22 -11.41
N THR A 395 -23.61 1.53 -12.70
CA THR A 395 -24.55 0.80 -13.57
C THR A 395 -24.11 -0.64 -13.80
N GLN A 396 -22.82 -0.89 -14.02
CA GLN A 396 -22.32 -2.26 -14.15
C GLN A 396 -22.47 -3.05 -12.85
N TYR A 397 -22.22 -2.42 -11.70
CA TYR A 397 -22.39 -3.06 -10.41
C TYR A 397 -23.86 -3.38 -10.12
N ALA A 398 -24.76 -2.45 -10.42
CA ALA A 398 -26.18 -2.72 -10.34
C ALA A 398 -26.60 -3.86 -11.27
N GLN A 399 -26.15 -3.84 -12.53
CA GLN A 399 -26.48 -4.90 -13.48
C GLN A 399 -26.07 -6.29 -12.95
N ILE A 400 -24.87 -6.42 -12.37
CA ILE A 400 -24.45 -7.70 -11.80
C ILE A 400 -25.28 -8.10 -10.57
N LEU A 401 -25.74 -7.14 -9.75
CA LEU A 401 -26.69 -7.40 -8.65
C LEU A 401 -28.03 -7.92 -9.21
N LYS A 402 -28.62 -7.20 -10.18
CA LYS A 402 -29.90 -7.54 -10.84
C LYS A 402 -29.87 -8.95 -11.43
N GLU A 403 -28.81 -9.27 -12.18
CA GLU A 403 -28.65 -10.55 -12.88
C GLU A 403 -28.52 -11.76 -11.93
N ASN A 404 -28.12 -11.54 -10.67
CA ASN A 404 -27.74 -12.61 -9.75
C ASN A 404 -28.64 -12.72 -8.51
N ARG A 405 -29.58 -11.80 -8.29
CA ARG A 405 -30.49 -11.79 -7.12
C ARG A 405 -31.28 -13.09 -6.88
N ASN A 406 -31.66 -13.78 -7.96
CA ASN A 406 -32.48 -14.99 -7.91
C ASN A 406 -31.66 -16.29 -8.01
N LYS A 407 -30.35 -16.23 -7.77
CA LYS A 407 -29.45 -17.37 -7.89
C LYS A 407 -28.85 -17.74 -6.54
N THR A 408 -28.79 -19.04 -6.24
CA THR A 408 -28.19 -19.55 -5.00
C THR A 408 -26.68 -19.34 -4.92
N ASP A 409 -26.02 -19.15 -6.07
CA ASP A 409 -24.59 -18.81 -6.20
C ASP A 409 -24.36 -17.32 -6.49
N GLY A 410 -25.36 -16.46 -6.27
CA GLY A 410 -25.32 -15.05 -6.65
C GLY A 410 -24.21 -14.25 -5.97
N ILE A 411 -23.99 -14.46 -4.66
CA ILE A 411 -22.94 -13.77 -3.88
C ILE A 411 -21.55 -14.07 -4.46
N ASP A 412 -21.29 -15.34 -4.83
CA ASP A 412 -20.01 -15.75 -5.39
C ASP A 412 -19.76 -15.06 -6.74
N LYS A 413 -20.77 -15.00 -7.61
CA LYS A 413 -20.68 -14.32 -8.92
C LYS A 413 -20.45 -12.83 -8.81
N ILE A 414 -21.12 -12.15 -7.88
CA ILE A 414 -20.92 -10.71 -7.65
C ILE A 414 -19.49 -10.47 -7.11
N THR A 415 -19.04 -11.32 -6.19
CA THR A 415 -17.67 -11.27 -5.63
C THR A 415 -16.61 -11.48 -6.74
N GLU A 416 -16.83 -12.43 -7.65
CA GLU A 416 -15.96 -12.65 -8.81
C GLU A 416 -15.91 -11.46 -9.76
N TRP A 417 -17.05 -10.82 -10.01
CA TRP A 417 -17.10 -9.60 -10.81
C TRP A 417 -16.35 -8.44 -10.17
N LEU A 418 -16.54 -8.20 -8.87
CA LEU A 418 -15.82 -7.17 -8.10
C LEU A 418 -14.29 -7.37 -8.20
N LYS A 419 -13.83 -8.60 -8.04
CA LYS A 419 -12.42 -8.98 -8.23
C LYS A 419 -11.92 -8.66 -9.64
N ALA A 420 -12.72 -8.97 -10.67
CA ALA A 420 -12.37 -8.67 -12.06
C ALA A 420 -12.29 -7.16 -12.35
N GLN A 421 -13.05 -6.34 -11.62
CA GLN A 421 -12.93 -4.87 -11.65
C GLN A 421 -11.76 -4.32 -10.82
N GLY A 422 -10.95 -5.17 -10.19
CA GLY A 422 -9.82 -4.77 -9.35
C GLY A 422 -10.17 -4.57 -7.87
N TYR A 423 -11.41 -4.83 -7.46
CA TYR A 423 -11.88 -4.70 -6.08
C TYR A 423 -12.09 -6.09 -5.47
N ASP A 424 -11.02 -6.72 -4.99
CA ASP A 424 -11.18 -8.00 -4.29
C ASP A 424 -11.77 -7.77 -2.88
N THR A 425 -13.08 -7.61 -2.84
CA THR A 425 -13.95 -7.39 -1.67
C THR A 425 -15.27 -8.17 -1.84
N THR A 426 -16.22 -8.03 -0.92
CA THR A 426 -17.53 -8.69 -0.99
C THR A 426 -18.69 -7.67 -1.00
N PRO A 427 -19.87 -8.06 -1.51
CA PRO A 427 -21.06 -7.20 -1.48
C PRO A 427 -21.45 -6.74 -0.07
N GLU A 428 -21.25 -7.60 0.93
CA GLU A 428 -21.54 -7.28 2.33
C GLU A 428 -20.59 -6.18 2.86
N ALA A 429 -19.29 -6.30 2.57
CA ALA A 429 -18.30 -5.30 2.96
C ALA A 429 -18.57 -3.95 2.27
N ILE A 430 -19.02 -3.98 1.01
CA ILE A 430 -19.49 -2.79 0.27
C ILE A 430 -20.69 -2.17 0.99
N GLY A 431 -21.69 -2.96 1.37
CA GLY A 431 -22.84 -2.46 2.10
C GLY A 431 -22.51 -1.81 3.45
N GLU A 432 -21.51 -2.33 4.17
CA GLU A 432 -21.00 -1.70 5.39
C GLU A 432 -20.22 -0.41 5.11
N ALA A 433 -19.41 -0.40 4.05
CA ALA A 433 -18.66 0.77 3.63
C ALA A 433 -19.58 1.93 3.24
N TYR A 434 -20.66 1.65 2.50
CA TYR A 434 -21.70 2.62 2.16
C TYR A 434 -22.27 3.34 3.40
N LYS A 435 -22.65 2.57 4.42
CA LYS A 435 -23.17 3.12 5.69
C LYS A 435 -22.15 4.02 6.41
N GLN A 436 -20.87 3.68 6.32
CA GLN A 436 -19.80 4.45 6.94
C GLN A 436 -19.49 5.73 6.17
N GLU A 437 -19.38 5.67 4.84
CA GLU A 437 -19.11 6.84 4.00
C GLU A 437 -20.23 7.88 4.16
N LEU A 438 -21.50 7.49 4.05
CA LEU A 438 -22.62 8.44 4.18
C LEU A 438 -22.73 9.09 5.57
N SER A 439 -22.30 8.39 6.62
CA SER A 439 -22.44 8.89 8.00
C SER A 439 -21.27 9.77 8.45
N ARG A 440 -20.08 9.60 7.87
CA ARG A 440 -18.83 10.24 8.34
C ARG A 440 -18.17 11.14 7.32
N ASN A 441 -18.44 10.96 6.03
CA ASN A 441 -17.77 11.67 4.96
C ASN A 441 -18.70 12.68 4.28
N LEU A 442 -18.52 13.97 4.55
CA LEU A 442 -19.35 15.01 3.94
C LEU A 442 -19.15 15.09 2.42
N ASP A 443 -17.99 14.65 1.90
CA ASP A 443 -17.71 14.63 0.46
C ASP A 443 -18.63 13.68 -0.29
N SER A 444 -19.26 12.72 0.41
CA SER A 444 -20.36 11.91 -0.12
C SER A 444 -21.66 12.71 -0.31
N TYR A 445 -21.65 14.04 -0.12
CA TYR A 445 -22.72 14.98 -0.40
C TYR A 445 -22.20 16.23 -1.13
N ASP A 446 -21.05 16.12 -1.80
CA ASP A 446 -20.50 17.20 -2.62
C ASP A 446 -21.55 17.68 -3.65
N GLY A 447 -21.82 18.98 -3.67
CA GLY A 447 -22.92 19.51 -4.46
C GLY A 447 -23.26 20.97 -4.16
N LYS A 448 -23.94 21.58 -5.13
CA LYS A 448 -24.49 22.92 -5.04
C LYS A 448 -25.98 22.84 -4.73
N TYR A 449 -26.36 23.17 -3.51
CA TYR A 449 -27.72 23.07 -2.99
C TYR A 449 -28.45 24.40 -3.07
N THR A 450 -29.65 24.36 -3.61
CA THR A 450 -30.64 25.43 -3.43
C THR A 450 -31.42 25.14 -2.18
N THR A 451 -31.60 26.16 -1.33
CA THR A 451 -32.30 25.99 -0.06
C THR A 451 -33.60 26.78 -0.07
N ASN A 452 -34.55 26.27 0.70
CA ASN A 452 -35.74 26.98 1.11
C ASN A 452 -35.66 27.15 2.63
N VAL A 453 -35.91 28.35 3.14
CA VAL A 453 -35.98 28.67 4.57
C VAL A 453 -37.32 29.36 4.82
N ASP A 454 -38.12 28.80 5.72
CA ASP A 454 -39.45 29.32 6.10
C ASP A 454 -40.39 29.54 4.89
N GLY A 455 -40.36 28.63 3.93
CA GLY A 455 -41.17 28.70 2.71
C GLY A 455 -40.66 29.68 1.66
N LYS A 456 -39.51 30.33 1.88
CA LYS A 456 -38.91 31.31 0.95
C LYS A 456 -37.56 30.82 0.43
N PRO A 457 -37.10 31.29 -0.73
CA PRO A 457 -35.74 31.03 -1.18
C PRO A 457 -34.72 31.40 -0.09
N GLY A 458 -33.90 30.44 0.29
CA GLY A 458 -32.85 30.55 1.29
C GLY A 458 -31.45 30.73 0.68
N PRO A 459 -30.39 30.77 1.52
CA PRO A 459 -29.01 30.92 1.06
C PRO A 459 -28.53 29.66 0.33
N GLN A 460 -27.68 29.83 -0.67
CA GLN A 460 -27.09 28.72 -1.40
C GLN A 460 -26.04 28.00 -0.53
N LEU A 461 -26.11 26.67 -0.44
CA LEU A 461 -25.10 25.86 0.22
C LEU A 461 -24.25 25.16 -0.84
N LEU A 462 -22.93 25.28 -0.75
CA LEU A 462 -21.98 24.55 -1.59
C LEU A 462 -21.11 23.68 -0.70
N LEU A 463 -21.12 22.37 -0.99
CA LEU A 463 -20.24 21.37 -0.40
C LEU A 463 -19.20 20.94 -1.45
N GLN A 464 -17.93 21.03 -1.10
CA GLN A 464 -16.83 20.63 -1.97
C GLN A 464 -15.61 20.18 -1.16
N LYS A 465 -15.23 18.90 -1.24
CA LYS A 465 -13.96 18.37 -0.69
C LYS A 465 -13.69 18.85 0.76
N GLY A 466 -14.65 18.66 1.65
CA GLY A 466 -14.57 19.10 3.04
C GLY A 466 -14.65 20.63 3.21
N THR A 467 -15.18 21.35 2.23
CA THR A 467 -15.45 22.79 2.35
C THR A 467 -16.94 23.04 2.34
N VAL A 468 -17.40 23.85 3.28
CA VAL A 468 -18.78 24.29 3.41
C VAL A 468 -18.85 25.79 3.11
N LEU A 469 -19.61 26.19 2.10
CA LEU A 469 -19.87 27.59 1.78
C LEU A 469 -21.37 27.90 1.81
N VAL A 470 -21.74 29.03 2.43
CA VAL A 470 -23.10 29.56 2.45
C VAL A 470 -23.10 30.92 1.76
N ASP A 471 -23.83 31.05 0.65
CA ASP A 471 -23.82 32.22 -0.24
C ASP A 471 -22.39 32.65 -0.65
N GLY A 472 -21.51 31.68 -0.89
CA GLY A 472 -20.10 31.91 -1.24
C GLY A 472 -19.19 32.29 -0.05
N VAL A 473 -19.73 32.37 1.17
CA VAL A 473 -18.94 32.61 2.38
C VAL A 473 -18.56 31.29 3.01
N LYS A 474 -17.25 31.07 3.23
CA LYS A 474 -16.73 29.86 3.89
C LYS A 474 -17.21 29.79 5.35
N ILE A 475 -17.65 28.61 5.76
CA ILE A 475 -17.90 28.26 7.16
C ILE A 475 -16.62 27.59 7.68
N PRO A 476 -15.82 28.25 8.53
CA PRO A 476 -14.57 27.68 9.01
C PRO A 476 -14.75 26.58 10.05
N ASN A 477 -15.76 26.70 10.93
CA ASN A 477 -15.94 25.80 12.07
C ASN A 477 -17.28 25.05 11.94
N TRP A 478 -17.27 23.93 11.23
CA TRP A 478 -18.42 23.04 11.07
C TRP A 478 -18.03 21.62 11.50
N SER A 479 -19.03 20.80 11.80
CA SER A 479 -18.85 19.37 12.09
C SER A 479 -19.84 18.54 11.29
N TYR A 480 -19.44 17.33 10.92
CA TYR A 480 -20.30 16.36 10.25
C TYR A 480 -20.19 15.00 10.92
N SER A 481 -21.32 14.48 11.41
CA SER A 481 -21.39 13.11 11.90
C SER A 481 -22.83 12.63 11.90
N SER A 482 -23.03 11.31 11.76
CA SER A 482 -24.37 10.70 11.73
C SER A 482 -25.30 11.37 10.71
N SER A 483 -24.74 11.71 9.55
CA SER A 483 -25.42 12.43 8.48
C SER A 483 -25.97 13.82 8.85
N GLN A 484 -25.45 14.43 9.91
CA GLN A 484 -25.79 15.79 10.32
C GLN A 484 -24.60 16.73 10.13
N LEU A 485 -24.76 17.74 9.28
CA LEU A 485 -23.86 18.87 9.17
C LEU A 485 -24.31 19.97 10.13
N SER A 486 -23.41 20.48 10.97
CA SER A 486 -23.75 21.55 11.90
C SER A 486 -22.65 22.58 12.06
N TRP A 487 -23.06 23.82 12.30
CA TRP A 487 -22.17 24.94 12.65
C TRP A 487 -22.94 25.98 13.45
N THR A 488 -22.23 26.79 14.25
CA THR A 488 -22.86 27.80 15.10
C THR A 488 -22.20 29.18 14.98
N VAL A 489 -22.98 30.24 15.20
CA VAL A 489 -22.47 31.62 15.32
C VAL A 489 -21.57 31.83 16.55
N GLU A 490 -21.67 30.98 17.56
CA GLU A 490 -20.84 31.01 18.77
C GLU A 490 -19.38 30.66 18.43
N ASP A 491 -19.18 29.80 17.43
CA ASP A 491 -17.88 29.41 16.89
C ASP A 491 -17.33 30.40 15.84
N GLY A 492 -17.87 31.63 15.79
CA GLY A 492 -17.42 32.69 14.89
C GLY A 492 -17.98 32.62 13.46
N ASN A 493 -18.94 31.73 13.18
CA ASN A 493 -19.56 31.61 11.85
C ASN A 493 -20.60 32.74 11.58
N PRO A 494 -20.89 33.07 10.30
CA PRO A 494 -21.85 34.13 9.93
C PRO A 494 -23.33 33.73 10.13
N SER A 495 -23.60 32.44 10.28
CA SER A 495 -24.92 31.85 10.52
C SER A 495 -24.77 30.60 11.39
N SER A 496 -25.87 29.97 11.75
CA SER A 496 -25.90 28.65 12.38
C SER A 496 -26.80 27.71 11.57
N ALA A 497 -26.46 26.42 11.56
CA ALA A 497 -27.33 25.39 11.01
C ALA A 497 -27.17 24.03 11.69
N MET A 498 -28.22 23.23 11.56
CA MET A 498 -28.22 21.80 11.85
C MET A 498 -28.97 21.12 10.71
N LEU A 499 -28.25 20.55 9.76
CA LEU A 499 -28.78 20.02 8.50
C LEU A 499 -28.59 18.50 8.47
N HIS A 500 -29.69 17.76 8.38
CA HIS A 500 -29.67 16.32 8.21
C HIS A 500 -29.68 15.99 6.73
N PHE A 501 -28.55 15.46 6.25
CA PHE A 501 -28.38 14.99 4.90
C PHE A 501 -28.97 13.60 4.74
N GLN A 502 -29.67 13.39 3.64
CA GLN A 502 -30.24 12.11 3.29
C GLN A 502 -30.32 11.96 1.77
N LEU A 503 -30.56 10.74 1.33
CA LEU A 503 -30.81 10.46 -0.07
C LEU A 503 -32.07 9.65 -0.22
N LEU A 504 -33.03 10.16 -1.00
CA LEU A 504 -34.10 9.42 -1.68
C LEU A 504 -34.91 8.33 -0.93
N THR A 505 -34.82 8.28 0.38
CA THR A 505 -35.66 7.45 1.22
C THR A 505 -36.58 8.34 2.04
N ASN A 506 -37.74 7.81 2.41
CA ASN A 506 -38.46 8.40 3.52
C ASN A 506 -37.62 8.27 4.83
N ASP A 507 -38.13 8.86 5.90
CA ASP A 507 -37.61 8.78 7.26
C ASP A 507 -37.42 7.35 7.80
N THR A 508 -37.95 6.34 7.10
CA THR A 508 -37.82 4.91 7.45
C THR A 508 -36.86 4.13 6.54
N GLY A 509 -36.15 4.78 5.62
CA GLY A 509 -35.23 4.11 4.69
C GLY A 509 -35.91 3.40 3.52
N LYS A 510 -37.21 3.62 3.30
CA LYS A 510 -37.94 3.06 2.15
C LYS A 510 -37.82 3.97 0.92
N PRO A 511 -37.79 3.40 -0.29
CA PRO A 511 -37.75 4.19 -1.50
C PRO A 511 -38.95 5.16 -1.65
N LEU A 512 -38.71 6.35 -2.20
CA LEU A 512 -39.74 7.38 -2.35
C LEU A 512 -40.67 7.11 -3.56
N PRO A 513 -41.97 7.51 -3.52
CA PRO A 513 -42.91 7.26 -4.62
C PRO A 513 -42.42 7.76 -6.01
N PRO A 514 -42.91 7.18 -7.12
CA PRO A 514 -42.57 7.62 -8.48
C PRO A 514 -42.77 9.13 -8.69
N GLY A 515 -41.76 9.82 -9.25
CA GLY A 515 -41.75 11.27 -9.46
C GLY A 515 -41.24 12.10 -8.29
N SER A 516 -40.73 11.47 -7.23
CA SER A 516 -40.01 12.17 -6.14
C SER A 516 -38.67 12.71 -6.62
N TYR A 517 -38.22 13.84 -6.07
CA TYR A 517 -36.90 14.42 -6.39
C TYR A 517 -35.79 13.41 -6.16
N ILE A 518 -34.94 13.24 -7.16
CA ILE A 518 -33.88 12.23 -7.21
C ILE A 518 -32.52 12.88 -7.02
N GLY A 519 -31.95 12.78 -5.82
CA GLY A 519 -30.60 13.23 -5.54
C GLY A 519 -30.33 13.61 -4.08
N PRO A 520 -29.13 14.13 -3.80
CA PRO A 520 -28.74 14.62 -2.49
C PRO A 520 -29.66 15.73 -2.00
N GLN A 521 -30.14 15.59 -0.77
CA GLN A 521 -31.00 16.57 -0.13
C GLN A 521 -30.74 16.63 1.37
N PHE A 522 -31.21 17.71 1.99
CA PHE A 522 -31.22 17.83 3.44
C PHE A 522 -32.48 18.54 3.93
N TYR A 523 -32.75 18.38 5.22
CA TYR A 523 -33.69 19.18 5.96
C TYR A 523 -33.11 19.54 7.33
N GLY A 524 -33.63 20.56 7.98
CA GLY A 524 -33.22 20.88 9.34
C GLY A 524 -33.46 22.32 9.73
N LEU A 525 -32.51 22.86 10.48
CA LEU A 525 -32.56 24.21 11.06
C LEU A 525 -31.53 25.11 10.40
N TYR A 526 -31.92 26.33 10.06
CA TYR A 526 -31.02 27.39 9.62
C TYR A 526 -31.45 28.74 10.22
N TRP A 527 -30.51 29.50 10.79
CA TRP A 527 -30.76 30.85 11.28
C TRP A 527 -29.54 31.76 11.15
N ARG A 528 -29.79 33.05 10.91
CA ARG A 528 -28.74 34.07 10.76
C ARG A 528 -28.29 34.60 12.13
N LYS A 529 -27.09 35.17 12.17
CA LYS A 529 -26.57 35.87 13.35
C LYS A 529 -27.54 36.96 13.82
N GLY A 530 -27.93 36.91 15.10
CA GLY A 530 -28.92 37.81 15.70
C GLY A 530 -30.38 37.33 15.63
N SER A 531 -30.67 36.19 15.00
CA SER A 531 -31.99 35.55 15.02
C SER A 531 -32.07 34.45 16.09
N SER A 532 -33.27 34.20 16.63
CA SER A 532 -33.52 33.08 17.54
C SER A 532 -33.49 31.74 16.82
N LYS A 533 -32.96 30.70 17.46
CA LYS A 533 -32.99 29.32 16.95
C LYS A 533 -34.45 28.86 16.69
N PRO A 534 -34.78 28.34 15.50
CA PRO A 534 -36.11 27.82 15.20
C PRO A 534 -36.47 26.61 16.08
N THR A 535 -37.75 26.45 16.40
CA THR A 535 -38.25 25.35 17.26
C THR A 535 -38.55 24.06 16.50
N GLY A 536 -38.48 24.08 15.17
CA GLY A 536 -38.69 22.94 14.29
C GLY A 536 -38.03 23.18 12.93
N ASN A 537 -37.97 22.14 12.09
CA ASN A 537 -37.32 22.21 10.78
C ASN A 537 -37.87 23.38 9.97
N ASN A 538 -37.01 24.35 9.66
CA ASN A 538 -37.37 25.52 8.88
C ASN A 538 -36.64 25.57 7.55
N THR A 539 -35.70 24.66 7.29
CA THR A 539 -34.98 24.61 6.03
C THR A 539 -35.01 23.26 5.37
N VAL A 540 -35.04 23.27 4.04
CA VAL A 540 -34.80 22.12 3.18
C VAL A 540 -33.84 22.55 2.06
N GLY A 541 -33.00 21.64 1.61
CA GLY A 541 -32.09 21.89 0.49
C GLY A 541 -31.96 20.69 -0.43
N LYS A 542 -31.79 20.97 -1.72
CA LYS A 542 -31.67 19.98 -2.80
C LYS A 542 -30.68 20.47 -3.84
N VAL A 543 -30.03 19.56 -4.57
CA VAL A 543 -29.22 19.92 -5.74
C VAL A 543 -30.16 20.30 -6.90
N GLY A 544 -30.03 21.50 -7.47
CA GLY A 544 -30.96 22.06 -8.48
C GLY A 544 -31.96 23.10 -7.94
N GLU A 545 -32.77 23.78 -8.78
CA GLU A 545 -33.69 24.85 -8.32
C GLU A 545 -34.97 24.32 -7.65
N VAL A 546 -35.46 25.05 -6.64
CA VAL A 546 -36.69 24.76 -5.87
C VAL A 546 -37.74 25.84 -6.17
N PRO A 547 -38.94 25.50 -6.68
CA PRO A 547 -40.07 26.43 -6.70
C PRO A 547 -40.62 26.64 -5.26
N PRO A 548 -41.14 27.83 -4.90
CA PRO A 548 -41.68 28.10 -3.56
C PRO A 548 -42.94 27.25 -3.26
N PRO A 549 -43.25 26.96 -1.98
CA PRO A 549 -44.04 25.78 -1.60
C PRO A 549 -45.52 26.05 -1.32
N ASP A 550 -46.32 25.01 -1.55
CA ASP A 550 -47.37 24.57 -0.62
C ASP A 550 -47.08 23.11 -0.21
N PRO A 551 -47.64 22.61 0.91
CA PRO A 551 -47.11 21.43 1.60
C PRO A 551 -47.33 20.14 0.80
N ILE A 552 -46.22 19.40 0.63
CA ILE A 552 -46.14 17.98 0.23
C ILE A 552 -46.99 17.64 -1.01
N THR A 553 -46.48 17.99 -2.19
CA THR A 553 -46.80 17.28 -3.43
C THR A 553 -45.54 17.20 -4.31
N PRO A 554 -45.37 16.14 -5.12
CA PRO A 554 -44.15 15.90 -5.91
C PRO A 554 -43.82 17.09 -6.82
N VAL A 555 -42.57 17.53 -6.77
CA VAL A 555 -42.05 18.63 -7.61
C VAL A 555 -42.04 18.14 -9.06
N LYS A 556 -42.84 18.76 -9.92
CA LYS A 556 -42.71 18.58 -11.38
C LYS A 556 -41.36 19.16 -11.84
N PRO A 557 -40.67 18.55 -12.83
CA PRO A 557 -39.45 19.09 -13.40
C PRO A 557 -39.68 20.52 -13.92
N THR A 558 -38.67 21.39 -13.83
CA THR A 558 -38.71 22.75 -14.41
C THR A 558 -39.15 22.63 -15.87
N PRO A 559 -40.31 23.19 -16.28
CA PRO A 559 -40.80 23.00 -17.62
C PRO A 559 -39.89 23.75 -18.61
N ILE A 560 -39.76 23.26 -19.84
CA ILE A 560 -38.96 23.93 -20.88
C ILE A 560 -39.44 25.36 -21.17
N SER A 561 -40.71 25.66 -20.84
CA SER A 561 -41.28 27.01 -20.89
C SER A 561 -40.54 28.02 -20.00
N ALA A 562 -39.84 27.58 -18.95
CA ALA A 562 -38.99 28.43 -18.13
C ALA A 562 -37.76 28.97 -18.89
N TRP A 563 -37.36 28.29 -19.97
CA TRP A 563 -36.20 28.63 -20.80
C TRP A 563 -36.57 29.35 -22.09
N LEU A 564 -37.83 29.77 -22.25
CA LEU A 564 -38.28 30.52 -23.44
C LEU A 564 -37.54 31.85 -23.54
N ASP A 565 -36.53 31.91 -24.40
CA ASP A 565 -35.77 33.10 -24.71
C ASP A 565 -34.90 32.89 -25.95
N THR A 566 -34.25 33.97 -26.40
CA THR A 566 -33.17 33.95 -27.39
C THR A 566 -31.83 34.20 -26.72
N TYR A 567 -30.96 33.21 -26.81
CA TYR A 567 -29.65 33.16 -26.17
C TYR A 567 -28.57 33.50 -27.20
N GLN A 568 -27.72 34.48 -26.89
CA GLN A 568 -26.47 34.65 -27.62
C GLN A 568 -25.50 33.56 -27.17
N THR A 569 -24.98 32.80 -28.14
CA THR A 569 -24.05 31.70 -27.84
C THR A 569 -22.60 32.07 -28.10
N TYR A 570 -21.70 31.39 -27.39
CA TYR A 570 -20.26 31.51 -27.46
C TYR A 570 -19.66 30.12 -27.53
N LEU A 571 -18.81 29.85 -28.51
CA LEU A 571 -18.13 28.57 -28.70
C LEU A 571 -16.64 28.74 -28.36
N LYS A 572 -16.09 27.80 -27.60
CA LYS A 572 -14.68 27.77 -27.22
C LYS A 572 -13.83 27.26 -28.38
N SER A 573 -12.86 28.06 -28.81
CA SER A 573 -11.88 27.70 -29.83
C SER A 573 -10.81 26.74 -29.28
N SER A 574 -10.02 26.14 -30.18
CA SER A 574 -8.86 25.32 -29.80
C SER A 574 -7.76 26.10 -29.06
N SER A 575 -7.72 27.44 -29.19
CA SER A 575 -6.84 28.32 -28.42
C SER A 575 -7.42 28.73 -27.06
N GLY A 576 -8.61 28.23 -26.70
CA GLY A 576 -9.27 28.50 -25.42
C GLY A 576 -10.06 29.82 -25.35
N THR A 577 -10.17 30.56 -26.47
CA THR A 577 -10.98 31.79 -26.55
C THR A 577 -12.45 31.48 -26.77
N TRP A 578 -13.34 32.27 -26.19
CA TRP A 578 -14.79 32.12 -26.34
C TRP A 578 -15.33 33.12 -27.35
N ASP A 579 -15.68 32.63 -28.54
CA ASP A 579 -16.08 33.44 -29.68
C ASP A 579 -17.58 33.33 -29.95
N LYS A 580 -18.23 34.42 -30.38
CA LYS A 580 -19.68 34.40 -30.66
C LYS A 580 -20.02 33.33 -31.71
N ALA A 581 -21.01 32.49 -31.42
CA ALA A 581 -21.31 31.28 -32.18
C ALA A 581 -22.75 31.21 -32.72
N GLY A 582 -23.44 32.36 -32.77
CA GLY A 582 -24.83 32.47 -33.25
C GLY A 582 -25.84 32.55 -32.11
N GLU A 583 -27.07 32.12 -32.38
CA GLU A 583 -28.18 32.19 -31.44
C GLU A 583 -28.83 30.82 -31.26
N LEU A 584 -29.20 30.52 -30.02
CA LEU A 584 -30.15 29.47 -29.67
C LEU A 584 -31.45 30.16 -29.28
N ALA A 585 -32.59 29.80 -29.86
CA ALA A 585 -33.88 30.33 -29.43
C ALA A 585 -34.83 29.20 -29.05
N ILE A 586 -35.44 29.32 -27.88
CA ILE A 586 -36.49 28.44 -27.38
C ILE A 586 -37.76 29.29 -27.38
N THR A 587 -38.73 28.89 -28.19
CA THR A 587 -39.97 29.65 -28.44
C THR A 587 -41.19 28.74 -28.34
N GLY A 588 -42.40 29.30 -28.33
CA GLY A 588 -43.65 28.54 -28.16
C GLY A 588 -44.16 28.56 -26.72
N ASP A 589 -44.80 27.47 -26.29
CA ASP A 589 -45.33 27.28 -24.94
C ASP A 589 -44.93 25.91 -24.36
N GLU A 590 -45.40 25.59 -23.16
CA GLU A 590 -45.11 24.32 -22.47
C GLU A 590 -45.60 23.09 -23.25
N THR A 591 -46.64 23.23 -24.09
CA THR A 591 -47.21 22.12 -24.87
C THR A 591 -46.60 21.98 -26.25
N ASN A 592 -46.10 23.08 -26.85
CA ASN A 592 -45.44 23.09 -28.16
C ASN A 592 -44.15 23.93 -28.17
N PRO A 593 -43.11 23.52 -27.43
CA PRO A 593 -41.84 24.23 -27.43
C PRO A 593 -41.06 23.96 -28.73
N THR A 594 -40.47 25.00 -29.30
CA THR A 594 -39.64 24.94 -30.50
C THR A 594 -38.24 25.41 -30.18
N VAL A 595 -37.26 24.53 -30.37
CA VAL A 595 -35.84 24.82 -30.20
C VAL A 595 -35.22 25.09 -31.58
N THR A 596 -34.53 26.21 -31.73
CA THR A 596 -33.79 26.56 -32.94
C THR A 596 -32.36 26.90 -32.59
N TYR A 597 -31.40 26.47 -33.41
CA TYR A 597 -29.98 26.83 -33.27
C TYR A 597 -29.45 27.33 -34.62
N LYS A 598 -28.79 28.49 -34.60
CA LYS A 598 -28.32 29.20 -35.82
C LYS A 598 -29.43 29.32 -36.89
N GLY A 599 -30.66 29.58 -36.46
CA GLY A 599 -31.82 29.75 -37.35
C GLY A 599 -32.40 28.45 -37.95
N LYS A 600 -31.90 27.27 -37.57
CA LYS A 600 -32.49 25.97 -37.96
C LYS A 600 -33.23 25.35 -36.78
N GLN A 601 -34.43 24.83 -37.03
CA GLN A 601 -35.20 24.10 -36.03
C GLN A 601 -34.57 22.75 -35.74
N ILE A 602 -34.39 22.45 -34.45
CA ILE A 602 -33.90 21.15 -33.96
C ILE A 602 -35.07 20.17 -33.98
N GLN A 603 -34.86 19.03 -34.63
CA GLN A 603 -35.80 17.92 -34.73
C GLN A 603 -35.55 16.93 -33.59
N LYS A 604 -36.60 16.43 -32.93
CA LYS A 604 -36.52 15.38 -31.90
C LYS A 604 -35.47 15.65 -30.81
N TYR A 605 -35.44 16.87 -30.26
CA TYR A 605 -34.64 17.14 -29.07
C TYR A 605 -35.28 16.48 -27.84
N SER A 606 -34.47 16.10 -26.86
CA SER A 606 -34.93 15.76 -25.51
C SER A 606 -34.79 16.98 -24.61
N TYR A 607 -35.72 17.11 -23.66
CA TYR A 607 -35.62 18.07 -22.58
C TYR A 607 -35.94 17.39 -21.26
N GLN A 608 -34.92 17.28 -20.40
CA GLN A 608 -35.05 16.71 -19.06
C GLN A 608 -34.09 17.45 -18.12
N ASN A 609 -34.54 17.73 -16.89
CA ASN A 609 -33.75 18.35 -15.83
C ASN A 609 -32.95 19.55 -16.33
N GLU A 610 -33.67 20.46 -16.99
CA GLU A 610 -33.11 21.73 -17.44
C GLU A 610 -32.00 21.55 -18.49
N THR A 611 -31.88 20.35 -19.08
CA THR A 611 -30.92 20.06 -20.14
C THR A 611 -31.65 19.77 -21.43
N ILE A 612 -31.26 20.47 -22.50
CA ILE A 612 -31.70 20.18 -23.86
C ILE A 612 -30.60 19.42 -24.57
N SER A 613 -30.92 18.23 -25.07
CA SER A 613 -29.99 17.41 -25.84
C SER A 613 -30.57 17.06 -27.21
N TRP A 614 -29.71 17.00 -28.22
CA TRP A 614 -30.09 16.53 -29.56
C TRP A 614 -28.92 15.87 -30.26
N SER A 615 -29.25 14.97 -31.19
CA SER A 615 -28.28 14.20 -31.96
C SER A 615 -28.45 14.41 -33.46
N SER A 616 -27.33 14.39 -34.17
CA SER A 616 -27.29 14.34 -35.62
C SER A 616 -27.87 13.03 -36.19
N ALA A 617 -27.91 11.96 -35.39
CA ALA A 617 -28.58 10.71 -35.76
C ALA A 617 -30.10 10.89 -35.96
N ASP A 618 -30.69 11.89 -35.32
CA ASP A 618 -32.11 12.24 -35.44
C ASP A 618 -32.43 13.22 -36.58
N GLY A 619 -31.45 13.46 -37.47
CA GLY A 619 -31.60 14.37 -38.62
C GLY A 619 -31.21 15.82 -38.33
N ASN A 620 -30.59 16.09 -37.17
CA ASN A 620 -30.04 17.41 -36.85
C ASN A 620 -28.66 17.63 -37.52
N PRO A 621 -28.26 18.88 -37.79
CA PRO A 621 -26.97 19.18 -38.44
C PRO A 621 -25.75 18.91 -37.53
N ASN A 622 -25.94 18.84 -36.22
CA ASN A 622 -24.91 18.70 -35.20
C ASN A 622 -25.51 18.01 -33.97
N ASN A 623 -24.68 17.85 -32.95
CA ASN A 623 -25.05 17.28 -31.67
C ASN A 623 -24.81 18.32 -30.58
N ALA A 624 -25.68 18.34 -29.57
CA ALA A 624 -25.43 19.12 -28.37
C ALA A 624 -26.10 18.51 -27.14
N SER A 625 -25.56 18.87 -25.98
CA SER A 625 -26.16 18.64 -24.66
C SER A 625 -25.89 19.90 -23.82
N LEU A 626 -26.96 20.63 -23.51
CA LEU A 626 -26.91 22.00 -22.95
C LEU A 626 -27.69 22.08 -21.65
N SER A 627 -27.01 22.32 -20.53
CA SER A 627 -27.64 22.46 -19.22
C SER A 627 -27.92 23.93 -18.92
N PHE A 628 -29.19 24.24 -18.70
CA PHE A 628 -29.72 25.57 -18.42
C PHE A 628 -29.79 25.82 -16.91
N TYR A 629 -29.62 27.09 -16.55
CA TYR A 629 -29.73 27.58 -15.19
C TYR A 629 -30.03 29.08 -15.19
N PHE A 630 -30.46 29.61 -14.05
CA PHE A 630 -30.70 31.05 -13.90
C PHE A 630 -29.55 31.74 -13.18
N ASN A 631 -28.93 32.75 -13.80
CA ASN A 631 -27.97 33.62 -13.13
C ASN A 631 -28.71 34.63 -12.24
N LYS A 632 -29.00 34.23 -11.00
CA LYS A 632 -29.78 35.01 -10.01
C LYS A 632 -28.98 36.12 -9.33
N ASN A 633 -27.65 35.97 -9.23
CA ASN A 633 -26.74 36.88 -8.54
C ASN A 633 -25.56 37.27 -9.46
N PRO A 634 -25.74 38.29 -10.32
CA PRO A 634 -24.70 38.73 -11.23
C PRO A 634 -23.43 39.14 -10.49
N THR A 635 -22.28 38.62 -10.91
CA THR A 635 -20.98 39.02 -10.38
C THR A 635 -20.35 40.06 -11.29
N GLN A 636 -19.29 40.73 -10.82
CA GLN A 636 -18.53 41.66 -11.67
C GLN A 636 -17.95 40.98 -12.93
N LYS A 637 -17.79 39.64 -12.90
CA LYS A 637 -17.22 38.84 -14.00
C LYS A 637 -18.27 38.04 -14.79
N ASN A 638 -19.46 37.80 -14.24
CA ASN A 638 -20.65 37.30 -14.94
C ASN A 638 -21.85 38.25 -14.68
N PRO A 639 -21.85 39.45 -15.31
CA PRO A 639 -22.75 40.54 -14.94
C PRO A 639 -24.16 40.43 -15.54
N ALA A 640 -24.44 39.42 -16.37
CA ALA A 640 -25.72 39.28 -17.07
C ALA A 640 -26.71 38.41 -16.27
N PRO A 641 -27.70 38.98 -15.57
CA PRO A 641 -28.76 38.19 -14.94
C PRO A 641 -29.65 37.53 -16.00
N GLY A 642 -30.25 36.39 -15.66
CA GLY A 642 -31.23 35.70 -16.51
C GLY A 642 -30.84 34.26 -16.86
N ASN A 643 -31.61 33.66 -17.78
CA ASN A 643 -31.36 32.30 -18.25
C ASN A 643 -29.99 32.22 -18.94
N GLN A 644 -29.20 31.23 -18.55
CA GLN A 644 -27.92 30.90 -19.14
C GLN A 644 -27.85 29.38 -19.33
N PHE A 645 -26.93 28.92 -20.16
CA PHE A 645 -26.61 27.51 -20.30
C PHE A 645 -25.13 27.28 -20.58
N SER A 646 -24.64 26.10 -20.26
CA SER A 646 -23.35 25.61 -20.74
C SER A 646 -23.47 24.15 -21.13
N GLY A 647 -22.66 23.73 -22.09
CA GLY A 647 -22.76 22.38 -22.59
C GLY A 647 -21.74 22.02 -23.66
N LYS A 648 -21.92 20.82 -24.19
CA LYS A 648 -21.08 20.26 -25.25
C LYS A 648 -21.76 20.48 -26.60
N TYR A 649 -20.96 20.84 -27.60
CA TYR A 649 -21.33 20.99 -28.99
C TYR A 649 -20.30 20.28 -29.86
N TRP A 650 -20.75 19.43 -30.79
CA TRP A 650 -19.86 18.81 -31.76
C TRP A 650 -20.57 18.57 -33.10
N GLU A 651 -19.79 18.62 -34.17
CA GLU A 651 -20.30 18.39 -35.53
C GLU A 651 -20.64 16.91 -35.75
N SER A 652 -21.47 16.63 -36.75
CA SER A 652 -21.82 15.26 -37.13
C SER A 652 -20.55 14.44 -37.44
N GLY A 653 -20.44 13.25 -36.85
CA GLY A 653 -19.29 12.35 -37.00
C GLY A 653 -18.07 12.66 -36.11
N GLN A 654 -18.11 13.72 -35.29
CA GLN A 654 -17.09 13.97 -34.27
C GLN A 654 -17.42 13.27 -32.94
N ALA A 655 -16.38 12.95 -32.17
CA ALA A 655 -16.54 12.55 -30.77
C ALA A 655 -16.93 13.78 -29.93
N PRO A 656 -17.73 13.61 -28.86
CA PRO A 656 -18.06 14.70 -27.95
C PRO A 656 -16.78 15.27 -27.31
N PRO A 657 -16.68 16.59 -27.12
CA PRO A 657 -15.54 17.21 -26.47
C PRO A 657 -15.47 16.79 -24.99
N THR A 658 -14.26 16.66 -24.45
CA THR A 658 -14.02 16.26 -23.05
C THR A 658 -14.52 17.30 -22.05
N ALA A 659 -14.54 18.58 -22.44
CA ALA A 659 -15.08 19.69 -21.65
C ALA A 659 -16.18 20.44 -22.40
N ALA A 660 -17.05 21.14 -21.66
CA ALA A 660 -18.03 22.03 -22.26
C ALA A 660 -17.34 23.09 -23.13
N ASN A 661 -17.85 23.27 -24.33
CA ASN A 661 -17.30 24.17 -25.34
C ASN A 661 -18.36 25.14 -25.89
N LEU A 662 -19.62 25.05 -25.47
CA LEU A 662 -20.67 26.00 -25.84
C LEU A 662 -21.30 26.61 -24.59
N PHE A 663 -21.40 27.93 -24.58
CA PHE A 663 -22.04 28.73 -23.54
C PHE A 663 -23.10 29.61 -24.18
N GLY A 664 -24.21 29.87 -23.47
CA GLY A 664 -25.21 30.83 -23.91
C GLY A 664 -25.85 31.57 -22.76
N GLN A 665 -26.29 32.78 -23.05
CA GLN A 665 -26.98 33.65 -22.09
C GLN A 665 -27.92 34.60 -22.81
N ILE A 666 -28.89 35.13 -22.08
CA ILE A 666 -29.70 36.26 -22.56
C ILE A 666 -28.80 37.49 -22.72
N GLY A 667 -28.81 38.10 -23.91
CA GLY A 667 -27.95 39.24 -24.24
C GLY A 667 -26.46 38.88 -24.40
N SER A 668 -25.61 39.88 -24.65
CA SER A 668 -24.16 39.66 -24.85
C SER A 668 -23.37 39.65 -23.53
N SER A 669 -22.43 38.71 -23.39
CA SER A 669 -21.49 38.64 -22.28
C SER A 669 -20.26 39.51 -22.55
N SER A 670 -19.84 40.30 -21.56
CA SER A 670 -18.56 41.01 -21.55
C SER A 670 -17.38 40.11 -21.19
N SER A 671 -17.64 38.94 -20.62
CA SER A 671 -16.64 38.00 -20.10
C SER A 671 -17.12 36.54 -20.22
N PRO A 672 -17.37 36.06 -21.46
CA PRO A 672 -18.00 34.76 -21.71
C PRO A 672 -17.20 33.58 -21.15
N GLY A 673 -15.87 33.67 -21.04
CA GLY A 673 -15.07 32.60 -20.46
C GLY A 673 -15.28 32.39 -18.97
N THR A 674 -15.48 33.46 -18.20
CA THR A 674 -15.78 33.34 -16.76
C THR A 674 -17.22 32.90 -16.54
N ALA A 675 -18.17 33.46 -17.29
CA ALA A 675 -19.57 33.07 -17.24
C ALA A 675 -19.77 31.59 -17.65
N ALA A 676 -19.02 31.12 -18.65
CA ALA A 676 -18.98 29.71 -19.02
C ALA A 676 -18.41 28.83 -17.90
N ASN A 677 -17.37 29.25 -17.20
CA ASN A 677 -16.81 28.48 -16.08
C ASN A 677 -17.81 28.36 -14.89
N ASP A 678 -18.52 29.44 -14.57
CA ASP A 678 -19.55 29.43 -13.53
C ASP A 678 -20.70 28.48 -13.90
N ALA A 679 -21.13 28.51 -15.17
CA ALA A 679 -22.12 27.62 -15.74
C ALA A 679 -21.68 26.14 -15.72
N MET A 680 -20.42 25.89 -16.11
CA MET A 680 -19.80 24.56 -16.12
C MET A 680 -19.75 23.99 -14.71
N THR A 681 -19.36 24.79 -13.72
CA THR A 681 -19.30 24.39 -12.32
C THR A 681 -20.69 23.96 -11.83
N ALA A 682 -21.74 24.75 -12.15
CA ALA A 682 -23.11 24.39 -11.79
C ALA A 682 -23.59 23.08 -12.44
N ALA A 683 -23.25 22.84 -13.71
CA ALA A 683 -23.57 21.61 -14.41
C ALA A 683 -22.79 20.40 -13.87
N GLN A 684 -21.49 20.54 -13.60
CA GLN A 684 -20.64 19.49 -13.03
C GLN A 684 -21.13 19.04 -11.65
N TRP A 685 -21.51 19.97 -10.77
CA TRP A 685 -22.08 19.62 -9.47
C TRP A 685 -23.44 18.94 -9.56
N LYS A 686 -24.24 19.28 -10.58
CA LYS A 686 -25.50 18.58 -10.86
C LYS A 686 -25.22 17.12 -11.26
N THR A 687 -24.25 16.90 -12.15
CA THR A 687 -23.82 15.55 -12.54
C THR A 687 -23.24 14.74 -11.37
N ILE A 688 -22.39 15.35 -10.53
CA ILE A 688 -21.84 14.70 -9.33
C ILE A 688 -22.97 14.29 -8.37
N GLY A 689 -23.95 15.18 -8.14
CA GLY A 689 -25.11 14.87 -7.32
C GLY A 689 -25.94 13.69 -7.87
N ILE A 690 -26.11 13.60 -9.20
CA ILE A 690 -26.81 12.47 -9.82
C ILE A 690 -26.00 11.17 -9.71
N ASN A 691 -24.68 11.17 -10.00
CA ASN A 691 -23.83 9.98 -9.92
C ASN A 691 -23.80 9.40 -8.50
N LEU A 692 -23.69 10.27 -7.50
CA LEU A 692 -23.82 9.93 -6.09
C LEU A 692 -25.19 9.31 -5.80
N GLY A 693 -26.25 9.86 -6.39
CA GLY A 693 -27.60 9.31 -6.33
C GLY A 693 -27.72 7.90 -6.90
N VAL A 694 -27.10 7.64 -8.05
CA VAL A 694 -27.03 6.32 -8.68
C VAL A 694 -26.31 5.32 -7.77
N GLY A 695 -25.10 5.64 -7.28
CA GLY A 695 -24.35 4.72 -6.41
C GLY A 695 -25.11 4.34 -5.14
N ILE A 696 -25.75 5.30 -4.47
CA ILE A 696 -26.56 5.00 -3.27
C ILE A 696 -27.78 4.14 -3.60
N LEU A 697 -28.42 4.34 -4.75
CA LEU A 697 -29.50 3.44 -5.18
C LEU A 697 -28.98 2.05 -5.54
N THR A 698 -27.78 1.94 -6.10
CA THR A 698 -27.10 0.64 -6.29
C THR A 698 -26.85 -0.03 -4.94
N PHE A 699 -26.50 0.71 -3.88
CA PHE A 699 -26.42 0.18 -2.52
C PHE A 699 -27.77 -0.31 -1.98
N VAL A 700 -28.84 0.49 -2.12
CA VAL A 700 -30.20 0.10 -1.70
C VAL A 700 -30.66 -1.16 -2.43
N LEU A 701 -30.48 -1.19 -3.76
CA LEU A 701 -30.71 -2.37 -4.59
C LEU A 701 -29.87 -3.55 -4.12
N GLY A 702 -28.60 -3.33 -3.78
CA GLY A 702 -27.70 -4.34 -3.23
C GLY A 702 -28.20 -4.93 -1.92
N ASP A 703 -28.63 -4.10 -0.96
CA ASP A 703 -29.17 -4.56 0.32
C ASP A 703 -30.45 -5.40 0.13
N PHE A 704 -31.38 -4.97 -0.74
CA PHE A 704 -32.56 -5.75 -1.09
C PHE A 704 -32.21 -7.03 -1.86
N THR A 705 -31.24 -6.98 -2.76
CA THR A 705 -30.73 -8.14 -3.51
C THR A 705 -30.14 -9.18 -2.56
N LEU A 706 -29.33 -8.76 -1.58
CA LEU A 706 -28.76 -9.66 -0.58
C LEU A 706 -29.85 -10.27 0.32
N LYS A 707 -30.89 -9.51 0.67
CA LYS A 707 -32.06 -10.05 1.38
C LYS A 707 -32.79 -11.10 0.53
N ALA A 708 -32.99 -10.85 -0.76
CA ALA A 708 -33.62 -11.79 -1.69
C ALA A 708 -32.82 -13.09 -1.84
N ILE A 709 -31.48 -13.01 -2.03
CA ILE A 709 -30.60 -14.19 -2.10
C ILE A 709 -30.69 -15.02 -0.81
N ASN A 710 -30.64 -14.35 0.36
CA ASN A 710 -30.73 -15.03 1.64
C ASN A 710 -32.10 -15.68 1.88
N ALA A 711 -33.19 -15.00 1.51
CA ALA A 711 -34.54 -15.55 1.57
C ALA A 711 -34.69 -16.77 0.64
N LEU A 712 -34.09 -16.72 -0.56
CA LEU A 712 -34.06 -17.83 -1.51
C LEU A 712 -33.33 -19.04 -0.92
N ILE A 713 -32.13 -18.85 -0.37
CA ILE A 713 -31.36 -19.92 0.29
C ILE A 713 -32.17 -20.53 1.43
N LYS A 714 -32.85 -19.71 2.23
CA LYS A 714 -33.69 -20.16 3.35
C LYS A 714 -34.88 -20.98 2.86
N TRP A 715 -35.57 -20.54 1.81
CA TRP A 715 -36.68 -21.28 1.21
C TRP A 715 -36.23 -22.59 0.56
N VAL A 716 -35.12 -22.60 -0.19
CA VAL A 716 -34.56 -23.82 -0.80
C VAL A 716 -34.18 -24.86 0.28
N ARG A 717 -33.63 -24.42 1.41
CA ARG A 717 -33.29 -25.30 2.54
C ARG A 717 -34.52 -25.75 3.34
N ASN A 718 -35.55 -24.91 3.42
CA ASN A 718 -36.77 -25.18 4.18
C ASN A 718 -38.02 -24.58 3.49
N PRO A 719 -38.69 -25.33 2.60
CA PRO A 719 -39.77 -24.83 1.77
C PRO A 719 -41.10 -24.70 2.54
N THR A 720 -41.24 -23.64 3.35
CA THR A 720 -42.50 -23.29 4.03
C THR A 720 -43.21 -22.13 3.32
N LYS A 721 -44.53 -22.01 3.53
CA LYS A 721 -45.30 -20.86 3.04
C LYS A 721 -44.73 -19.53 3.54
N GLU A 722 -44.37 -19.46 4.82
CA GLU A 722 -43.74 -18.29 5.43
C GLU A 722 -42.43 -17.89 4.72
N ASN A 723 -41.54 -18.85 4.45
CA ASN A 723 -40.29 -18.57 3.74
C ASN A 723 -40.52 -18.20 2.26
N ARG A 724 -41.61 -18.68 1.64
CA ARG A 724 -42.00 -18.30 0.29
C ARG A 724 -42.53 -16.86 0.26
N ASP A 725 -43.44 -16.51 1.15
CA ASP A 725 -44.01 -15.16 1.28
C ASP A 725 -42.89 -14.13 1.57
N ALA A 726 -41.91 -14.49 2.42
CA ALA A 726 -40.75 -13.65 2.69
C ALA A 726 -39.81 -13.46 1.47
N LEU A 727 -39.66 -14.48 0.62
CA LEU A 727 -38.91 -14.38 -0.64
C LEU A 727 -39.65 -13.49 -1.65
N ASP A 728 -40.97 -13.65 -1.78
CA ASP A 728 -41.78 -12.85 -2.68
C ASP A 728 -41.73 -11.36 -2.28
N GLN A 729 -41.87 -11.04 -0.99
CA GLN A 729 -41.71 -9.67 -0.48
C GLN A 729 -40.31 -9.11 -0.75
N ALA A 730 -39.24 -9.88 -0.51
CA ALA A 730 -37.88 -9.41 -0.74
C ALA A 730 -37.60 -9.15 -2.24
N ASN A 731 -38.24 -9.88 -3.14
CA ASN A 731 -38.15 -9.66 -4.57
C ASN A 731 -38.93 -8.43 -5.02
N ASP A 732 -40.11 -8.20 -4.46
CA ASP A 732 -40.91 -7.00 -4.74
C ASP A 732 -40.15 -5.74 -4.30
N ASP A 733 -39.58 -5.74 -3.08
CA ASP A 733 -38.75 -4.64 -2.56
C ASP A 733 -37.53 -4.36 -3.47
N ALA A 734 -36.88 -5.42 -3.98
CA ALA A 734 -35.76 -5.30 -4.91
C ALA A 734 -36.20 -4.75 -6.28
N GLY A 735 -37.37 -5.15 -6.78
CA GLY A 735 -37.93 -4.67 -8.04
C GLY A 735 -38.32 -3.19 -7.99
N GLU A 736 -38.85 -2.72 -6.86
CA GLU A 736 -39.10 -1.29 -6.63
C GLU A 736 -37.80 -0.49 -6.68
N ALA A 737 -36.74 -0.97 -6.02
CA ALA A 737 -35.43 -0.33 -6.02
C ALA A 737 -34.79 -0.27 -7.42
N GLU A 738 -34.92 -1.34 -8.24
CA GLU A 738 -34.45 -1.33 -9.64
C GLU A 738 -35.12 -0.22 -10.44
N ALA A 739 -36.45 -0.07 -10.31
CA ALA A 739 -37.21 0.92 -11.06
C ALA A 739 -36.81 2.37 -10.70
N GLN A 740 -36.48 2.64 -9.44
CA GLN A 740 -35.92 3.95 -9.07
C GLN A 740 -34.55 4.17 -9.66
N GLN A 741 -33.65 3.18 -9.57
CA GLN A 741 -32.31 3.33 -10.11
C GLN A 741 -32.34 3.64 -11.61
N GLU A 742 -33.14 2.92 -12.39
CA GLU A 742 -33.29 3.14 -13.82
C GLU A 742 -33.80 4.56 -14.14
N ALA A 743 -34.68 5.12 -13.31
CA ALA A 743 -35.13 6.49 -13.46
C ALA A 743 -33.99 7.51 -13.25
N VAL A 744 -33.06 7.25 -12.32
CA VAL A 744 -31.90 8.12 -12.05
C VAL A 744 -30.84 8.00 -13.12
N GLU A 745 -30.59 6.78 -13.59
CA GLU A 745 -29.63 6.53 -14.66
C GLU A 745 -30.07 7.22 -15.95
N ALA A 746 -31.37 7.18 -16.27
CA ALA A 746 -31.94 7.96 -17.37
C ALA A 746 -31.70 9.46 -17.17
N GLU A 747 -31.85 9.96 -15.94
CA GLU A 747 -31.59 11.35 -15.57
C GLU A 747 -30.12 11.76 -15.81
N GLY A 748 -29.18 10.92 -15.38
CA GLY A 748 -27.74 11.16 -15.51
C GLY A 748 -27.22 11.02 -16.94
N ALA A 749 -27.76 10.07 -17.71
CA ALA A 749 -27.41 9.86 -19.11
C ALA A 749 -27.72 11.09 -19.98
N ASP A 750 -28.81 11.81 -19.66
CA ASP A 750 -29.17 13.06 -20.35
C ASP A 750 -28.22 14.23 -20.04
N LEU A 751 -27.62 14.25 -18.83
CA LEU A 751 -26.67 15.29 -18.41
C LEU A 751 -25.21 15.02 -18.83
N ASN A 752 -24.82 13.75 -18.98
CA ASN A 752 -23.47 13.36 -19.41
C ASN A 752 -23.51 12.22 -20.46
N PRO A 753 -23.92 12.51 -21.70
CA PRO A 753 -24.09 11.50 -22.75
C PRO A 753 -22.79 10.82 -23.20
N GLY A 754 -21.62 11.33 -22.77
CA GLY A 754 -20.30 10.77 -23.09
C GLY A 754 -19.71 9.87 -22.00
N GLY A 755 -20.27 9.85 -20.78
CA GLY A 755 -19.75 9.03 -19.68
C GLY A 755 -18.36 9.43 -19.17
N ASP A 756 -17.86 10.61 -19.51
CA ASP A 756 -16.51 11.05 -19.12
C ASP A 756 -16.38 11.22 -17.60
N ILE A 757 -15.18 10.89 -17.08
CA ILE A 757 -14.77 11.14 -15.70
C ILE A 757 -14.76 12.66 -15.47
N VAL A 758 -15.44 13.13 -14.42
CA VAL A 758 -15.25 14.50 -13.94
C VAL A 758 -13.95 14.54 -13.14
N ASP A 759 -12.82 14.79 -13.81
CA ASP A 759 -11.54 14.93 -13.11
C ASP A 759 -11.51 16.27 -12.38
N ALA A 760 -11.07 16.24 -11.13
CA ALA A 760 -11.06 17.39 -10.24
C ALA A 760 -9.93 18.40 -10.55
N GLY A 761 -9.09 18.10 -11.54
CA GLY A 761 -7.99 18.94 -12.01
C GLY A 761 -8.37 20.12 -12.91
N ASP A 762 -9.62 20.18 -13.39
CA ASP A 762 -10.05 21.15 -14.42
C ASP A 762 -10.80 22.40 -13.88
N VAL A 763 -10.63 22.76 -12.60
CA VAL A 763 -11.26 23.95 -12.00
C VAL A 763 -10.35 25.20 -12.10
N PRO A 764 -10.86 26.40 -12.50
CA PRO A 764 -10.03 27.59 -12.73
C PRO A 764 -9.47 28.27 -11.47
N ALA A 765 -8.35 28.99 -11.66
CA ALA A 765 -7.48 29.64 -10.67
C ALA A 765 -8.11 30.57 -9.60
N GLN A 766 -9.39 30.95 -9.69
CA GLN A 766 -10.02 31.77 -8.63
C GLN A 766 -10.39 30.95 -7.38
N ALA A 767 -10.46 29.62 -7.49
CA ALA A 767 -10.60 28.71 -6.34
C ALA A 767 -9.25 28.35 -5.69
N ALA A 768 -8.13 28.60 -6.38
CA ALA A 768 -6.79 28.29 -5.88
C ALA A 768 -6.36 29.18 -4.71
N GLU A 769 -6.80 30.44 -4.69
CA GLU A 769 -6.47 31.41 -3.62
C GLU A 769 -7.12 31.04 -2.27
N ALA A 770 -8.22 30.26 -2.29
CA ALA A 770 -8.86 29.70 -1.09
C ALA A 770 -8.28 28.33 -0.68
N ALA A 771 -7.64 27.61 -1.62
CA ALA A 771 -6.98 26.33 -1.39
C ALA A 771 -5.60 26.51 -0.74
N GLU A 772 -4.87 27.57 -1.08
CA GLU A 772 -3.56 27.92 -0.49
C GLU A 772 -3.67 28.23 1.02
N ALA A 773 -4.82 28.75 1.46
CA ALA A 773 -5.14 28.94 2.88
C ALA A 773 -5.59 27.64 3.59
N ALA A 774 -5.99 26.61 2.85
CA ALA A 774 -6.39 25.30 3.38
C ALA A 774 -5.19 24.35 3.54
N GLU A 775 -4.17 24.47 2.68
CA GLU A 775 -2.91 23.74 2.82
C GLU A 775 -2.22 24.09 4.16
N ALA A 776 -2.36 25.33 4.64
CA ALA A 776 -1.89 25.75 5.96
C ALA A 776 -2.68 25.14 7.14
N ALA A 777 -3.94 24.72 6.94
CA ALA A 777 -4.78 24.08 7.96
C ALA A 777 -4.59 22.54 7.97
N GLU A 778 -4.37 21.92 6.81
CA GLU A 778 -4.01 20.49 6.70
C GLU A 778 -2.67 20.21 7.39
N VAL A 779 -1.72 21.16 7.36
CA VAL A 779 -0.45 21.09 8.11
C VAL A 779 -0.66 21.07 9.64
N ALA A 780 -1.73 21.70 10.15
CA ALA A 780 -2.03 21.72 11.58
C ALA A 780 -2.67 20.39 12.06
N GLU A 781 -3.55 19.78 11.25
CA GLU A 781 -4.14 18.47 11.54
C GLU A 781 -3.08 17.33 11.44
N VAL A 782 -2.09 17.49 10.56
CA VAL A 782 -0.95 16.57 10.41
C VAL A 782 -0.03 16.57 11.64
N ALA A 783 0.08 17.68 12.36
CA ALA A 783 0.84 17.73 13.61
C ALA A 783 0.17 16.91 14.72
N GLU A 784 -1.17 16.97 14.81
CA GLU A 784 -1.95 16.25 15.83
C GLU A 784 -1.96 14.72 15.59
N VAL A 785 -1.99 14.28 14.32
CA VAL A 785 -1.94 12.86 13.96
C VAL A 785 -0.53 12.27 14.08
N ALA A 786 0.52 13.08 13.91
CA ALA A 786 1.90 12.66 14.14
C ALA A 786 2.18 12.41 15.63
N GLU A 787 1.66 13.26 16.52
CA GLU A 787 1.69 13.04 17.98
C GLU A 787 0.95 11.75 18.38
N ALA A 788 -0.19 11.45 17.74
CA ALA A 788 -0.93 10.22 18.00
C ALA A 788 -0.22 8.94 17.49
N ALA A 789 0.58 9.05 16.42
CA ALA A 789 1.39 7.94 15.91
C ALA A 789 2.63 7.67 16.78
N GLU A 790 3.28 8.72 17.29
CA GLU A 790 4.34 8.59 18.31
C GLU A 790 3.79 7.97 19.61
N ALA A 791 2.56 8.32 20.01
CA ALA A 791 1.92 7.71 21.17
C ALA A 791 1.58 6.22 20.97
N ALA A 792 1.24 5.80 19.74
CA ALA A 792 1.00 4.40 19.40
C ALA A 792 2.31 3.59 19.35
N GLU A 793 3.40 4.17 18.83
CA GLU A 793 4.74 3.56 18.84
C GLU A 793 5.31 3.47 20.27
N ALA A 794 4.99 4.44 21.15
CA ALA A 794 5.29 4.39 22.58
C ALA A 794 4.47 3.31 23.32
N ALA A 795 3.22 3.04 22.90
CA ALA A 795 2.41 1.95 23.45
C ALA A 795 2.93 0.56 23.02
N GLU A 796 3.40 0.42 21.77
CA GLU A 796 4.04 -0.81 21.27
C GLU A 796 5.44 -1.01 21.91
N ALA A 797 6.16 0.08 22.22
CA ALA A 797 7.38 0.04 23.02
C ALA A 797 7.13 -0.28 24.51
N ALA A 798 5.98 0.14 25.06
CA ALA A 798 5.57 -0.24 26.42
C ALA A 798 5.16 -1.71 26.51
N GLU A 799 4.53 -2.27 25.47
CA GLU A 799 4.24 -3.70 25.36
C GLU A 799 5.53 -4.53 25.16
N ALA A 800 6.53 -3.98 24.45
CA ALA A 800 7.88 -4.56 24.38
C ALA A 800 8.67 -4.42 25.69
N ALA A 801 8.43 -3.38 26.49
CA ALA A 801 9.01 -3.21 27.81
C ALA A 801 8.36 -4.15 28.85
N GLU A 802 7.07 -4.46 28.73
CA GLU A 802 6.41 -5.49 29.55
C GLU A 802 6.95 -6.91 29.22
N VAL A 803 7.41 -7.14 27.99
CA VAL A 803 8.15 -8.35 27.60
C VAL A 803 9.63 -8.32 28.07
N ALA A 804 10.22 -7.13 28.26
CA ALA A 804 11.55 -6.98 28.85
C ALA A 804 11.53 -7.11 30.38
N GLU A 805 10.44 -6.75 31.06
CA GLU A 805 10.27 -6.95 32.51
C GLU A 805 10.11 -8.45 32.87
N VAL A 806 9.73 -9.29 31.90
CA VAL A 806 9.78 -10.77 32.02
C VAL A 806 11.20 -11.33 31.80
N ALA A 807 12.12 -10.54 31.23
CA ALA A 807 13.53 -10.91 31.08
C ALA A 807 14.41 -10.50 32.29
N GLU A 808 13.91 -9.66 33.20
CA GLU A 808 14.64 -9.24 34.42
C GLU A 808 14.30 -10.09 35.67
N VAL A 809 13.78 -11.32 35.48
CA VAL A 809 13.59 -12.32 36.56
C VAL A 809 14.71 -13.39 36.57
N ALA A 810 15.83 -13.15 35.87
CA ALA A 810 16.96 -14.07 35.81
C ALA A 810 18.25 -13.56 36.48
N GLU A 811 18.17 -12.58 37.39
CA GLU A 811 19.32 -12.21 38.24
C GLU A 811 18.90 -11.98 39.70
N VAL A 812 18.58 -13.05 40.42
CA VAL A 812 18.61 -13.06 41.90
C VAL A 812 19.24 -14.37 42.37
N ALA A 813 20.56 -14.35 42.55
CA ALA A 813 21.24 -15.23 43.50
C ALA A 813 22.58 -14.61 43.94
N GLU A 814 22.54 -13.56 44.76
CA GLU A 814 23.47 -13.44 45.88
C GLU A 814 22.96 -12.44 46.92
N VAL A 815 22.44 -12.95 48.04
CA VAL A 815 22.34 -12.19 49.29
C VAL A 815 22.74 -13.12 50.43
N ALA A 816 23.84 -12.79 51.09
CA ALA A 816 23.93 -12.75 52.55
C ALA A 816 25.21 -12.01 52.95
N GLU A 817 25.09 -10.69 53.11
CA GLU A 817 26.01 -9.90 53.91
C GLU A 817 25.55 -10.00 55.39
N VAL A 818 26.48 -10.33 56.30
CA VAL A 818 26.29 -10.10 57.74
C VAL A 818 27.54 -9.42 58.31
N ALA A 819 27.35 -8.12 58.56
CA ALA A 819 27.83 -7.28 59.66
C ALA A 819 29.34 -7.16 59.96
N GLU A 820 29.76 -5.89 59.95
CA GLU A 820 30.81 -5.19 60.71
C GLU A 820 31.70 -6.03 61.66
N VAL A 821 33.03 -5.81 61.60
CA VAL A 821 33.80 -5.10 62.64
C VAL A 821 35.13 -4.61 62.06
N VAL A 822 35.43 -3.35 62.37
CA VAL A 822 36.69 -2.60 62.27
C VAL A 822 37.91 -3.42 62.71
N ASP A 823 38.98 -3.49 61.91
CA ASP A 823 40.31 -3.06 62.38
C ASP A 823 41.36 -2.91 61.27
N VAL A 824 42.22 -1.94 61.55
CA VAL A 824 43.42 -1.48 60.85
C VAL A 824 44.44 -2.62 60.66
N VAL A 825 45.21 -2.59 59.57
CA VAL A 825 46.70 -2.68 59.56
C VAL A 825 47.23 -2.69 58.12
N GLU A 826 48.17 -1.77 57.87
CA GLU A 826 49.07 -1.71 56.71
C GLU A 826 49.77 -3.04 56.42
N VAL A 827 50.23 -3.24 55.18
CA VAL A 827 51.65 -3.51 54.83
C VAL A 827 51.71 -4.03 53.38
N ILE A 828 52.25 -3.17 52.51
CA ILE A 828 53.32 -3.38 51.51
C ILE A 828 53.45 -4.81 50.94
N ILE A 829 53.25 -4.99 49.62
CA ILE A 829 54.26 -5.13 48.53
C ILE A 829 53.53 -5.05 47.20
#